data_AF-A0ABD3G0Z0-F1
#
_entry.id   AF-A0ABD3G0Z0-F1
#
_cell.length_a   1.000
_cell.length_b   1.000
_cell.length_c   1.000
_cell.angle_alpha   90.00
_cell.angle_beta   90.00
_cell.angle_gamma   90.00
#
_symmetry.space_group_name_H-M   'P 1'
#
loop_
_entity.id
_entity.type
_entity.pdbx_description
1 polymer ?
#
loop_
_entity_poly.entity_id
_entity_poly.type
_entity_poly.pdbx_seq_one_letter_code
_entity_poly.pdbx_strand_id
1 'polypeptide(L)'
;MLRTIFRPLVILAILFIITVASDDPVQVSESYGGPHGTEFSDQASVAAGQTVSSLTLRSGDRVDGITLVISAPAPTTFTHGGSGGSGGSDQTLVLGKDEYITSMEAHWGEKSGRTRIFYLKFTTSAGNTLAGGSTTDSSATATAPAGYQLSGFFGRDGDEIDLLGAVWASIDAAGPGTVAPASVTDSASGSVSEDVGQTAVVAPDSSVSGSGEQHVKTSTIAGIQLSDVFGGPHGSEFTDESSTSSGQTVSSITVRGADRVDGVSLTISAPAPLSFRHGGNGGSDSTLALAAGEYITSMEAHWGQHNAHTRVFYLNFTTNLGHSVTNGKPTDEQGVVTAPDGYQLSGFFGRDGDEIDRLGAIWTSIKKIEATATEPLEVMDDDILLSELFRGPHGTAFSDVNTLVLGQTAGGVTIRAEDRVDAVTFHVTEPAEVYMVHGGTGGTDNTLVLGTGEYINSIEAHWDKKKDHTRVFYLNLGTNQGNSISGGTQTDNKNSATAPDGYQLSGFYGRAGDEIDQIGVIWTRIAAKGVSLTDDMGMHLGSGSGSGFVTYSTSIRNWVGPTISDPTDKACYRKTEDFDSHNICPLGYGKDGGDCITYCPMAYPVPCGDECLPQNGDCLIDTLKKIFSVIAVALNAATDGVFGEILTTFKEVALVINCATNIIKVIKALLRYLTLIQDTGPTSHEALLDAAYQSDAVLVDLPVAVCTCLGIPVPAGAQYASAVLVVVENIVKEVVTNGDEITTDTQTFMNFLTHNVTANTAETSVEDLQDLMDSNTTCGWELKRMTDRVISTVSDLRNETNSAVDDIRVTVSKSSLVLYDIPRVTNNCMGELLHNKTQEAAFETRDLIRKTFGVIIDQLVETGKTDMGKSVSSNDYMLNIADMGLSVLSTFDPTGLAYMASQFIQPTCGPTSFIGEIDDGTLYEALGLKTVDDAFAGTYGTWTKSGDGIVNLIFESTDTKDVTVVVHSGGDEYAKVDVGAGDTVSWNCTIPELEDRTMYLDRWRPGILGLPGTGGGSLLMWVPRSTEDGHIKMHVRINPS
;
A
#
# COMPACT_ATOMS: atom_id res chain seq x y z
N MET A 1 -17.26 41.98 -43.08
CA MET A 1 -16.89 40.79 -43.88
C MET A 1 -15.83 39.93 -43.14
N LEU A 2 -16.01 39.68 -41.83
CA LEU A 2 -15.08 38.87 -41.03
C LEU A 2 -15.81 38.11 -39.91
N ARG A 3 -17.09 37.75 -40.15
CA ARG A 3 -17.97 37.07 -39.16
C ARG A 3 -18.64 35.80 -39.71
N THR A 4 -18.23 35.34 -40.89
CA THR A 4 -18.93 34.25 -41.60
C THR A 4 -18.03 33.12 -42.12
N ILE A 5 -16.76 33.06 -41.67
CA ILE A 5 -15.82 31.99 -42.09
C ILE A 5 -15.31 31.14 -40.91
N PHE A 6 -15.55 31.53 -39.66
CA PHE A 6 -15.08 30.79 -38.48
C PHE A 6 -16.11 29.86 -37.82
N ARG A 7 -17.22 29.56 -38.50
CA ARG A 7 -18.27 28.66 -37.98
C ARG A 7 -18.28 27.22 -38.52
N PRO A 8 -17.62 26.84 -39.63
CA PRO A 8 -17.56 25.44 -40.04
C PRO A 8 -16.23 24.73 -39.72
N LEU A 9 -15.18 25.43 -39.27
CA LEU A 9 -13.88 24.81 -38.95
C LEU A 9 -13.78 24.29 -37.51
N VAL A 10 -14.65 24.75 -36.60
CA VAL A 10 -14.71 24.32 -35.20
C VAL A 10 -15.67 23.14 -35.00
N ILE A 11 -16.53 22.84 -35.98
CA ILE A 11 -17.53 21.75 -35.90
C ILE A 11 -17.03 20.43 -36.50
N LEU A 12 -15.89 20.43 -37.21
CA LEU A 12 -15.28 19.18 -37.73
C LEU A 12 -14.14 18.63 -36.85
N ALA A 13 -13.80 19.32 -35.75
CA ALA A 13 -12.78 18.89 -34.79
C ALA A 13 -13.38 18.41 -33.43
N ILE A 14 -14.71 18.33 -33.32
CA ILE A 14 -15.44 17.83 -32.13
C ILE A 14 -16.16 16.51 -32.46
N LEU A 15 -15.59 15.72 -33.37
CA LEU A 15 -15.99 14.33 -33.60
C LEU A 15 -14.73 13.52 -33.85
N PHE A 16 -14.01 13.21 -32.78
CA PHE A 16 -13.19 12.00 -32.57
C PHE A 16 -12.50 12.18 -31.19
N ILE A 17 -13.31 12.14 -30.12
CA ILE A 17 -12.80 11.76 -28.80
C ILE A 17 -13.05 10.27 -28.74
N ILE A 18 -11.95 9.52 -28.73
CA ILE A 18 -11.94 8.08 -28.49
C ILE A 18 -12.42 7.92 -27.06
N THR A 19 -13.57 7.28 -26.88
CA THR A 19 -14.02 6.74 -25.61
C THR A 19 -12.97 5.74 -25.13
N VAL A 20 -12.20 6.12 -24.11
CA VAL A 20 -11.46 5.15 -23.31
C VAL A 20 -12.44 4.72 -22.23
N ALA A 21 -13.14 3.60 -22.45
CA ALA A 21 -13.88 2.99 -21.36
C ALA A 21 -12.85 2.59 -20.29
N SER A 22 -13.10 2.97 -19.04
CA SER A 22 -12.43 2.35 -17.90
C SER A 22 -12.54 0.83 -18.04
N ASP A 23 -11.40 0.15 -18.00
CA ASP A 23 -11.30 -1.31 -18.19
C ASP A 23 -11.69 -2.09 -16.92
N ASP A 24 -12.24 -1.41 -15.90
CA ASP A 24 -12.71 -2.06 -14.67
C ASP A 24 -14.11 -2.65 -14.86
N PRO A 25 -14.27 -3.99 -14.91
CA PRO A 25 -15.56 -4.64 -15.17
C PRO A 25 -16.65 -4.35 -14.12
N VAL A 26 -16.30 -3.77 -12.97
CA VAL A 26 -17.21 -3.43 -11.87
C VAL A 26 -16.91 -2.03 -11.34
N GLN A 27 -17.93 -1.18 -11.23
CA GLN A 27 -17.82 0.18 -10.70
C GLN A 27 -18.87 0.44 -9.62
N VAL A 28 -18.66 1.44 -8.77
CA VAL A 28 -19.61 1.83 -7.71
C VAL A 28 -20.06 3.28 -7.88
N SER A 29 -21.31 3.58 -7.54
CA SER A 29 -21.80 4.96 -7.49
C SER A 29 -21.34 5.67 -6.20
N GLU A 30 -21.64 6.97 -6.06
CA GLU A 30 -21.72 7.58 -4.73
C GLU A 30 -22.78 6.89 -3.87
N SER A 31 -22.66 7.01 -2.54
CA SER A 31 -23.66 6.51 -1.59
C SER A 31 -24.53 7.64 -1.04
N TYR A 32 -25.82 7.38 -0.85
CA TYR A 32 -26.79 8.37 -0.38
C TYR A 32 -27.40 7.95 0.94
N GLY A 33 -27.47 8.84 1.93
CA GLY A 33 -28.03 8.54 3.26
C GLY A 33 -27.23 9.13 4.40
N GLY A 34 -27.14 8.43 5.54
CA GLY A 34 -26.36 8.90 6.68
C GLY A 34 -25.67 7.78 7.48
N PRO A 35 -24.85 8.12 8.48
CA PRO A 35 -23.81 7.24 9.04
C PRO A 35 -24.33 6.13 9.96
N HIS A 36 -25.64 5.93 10.03
CA HIS A 36 -26.25 4.95 10.92
C HIS A 36 -26.37 3.58 10.24
N GLY A 37 -26.68 2.54 11.03
CA GLY A 37 -26.76 1.16 10.53
C GLY A 37 -25.41 0.44 10.59
N THR A 38 -25.42 -0.82 10.16
CA THR A 38 -24.27 -1.71 9.97
C THR A 38 -23.88 -1.67 8.50
N GLU A 39 -22.59 -1.73 8.20
CA GLU A 39 -22.10 -1.66 6.83
C GLU A 39 -22.30 -2.97 6.05
N PHE A 40 -22.64 -2.85 4.77
CA PHE A 40 -22.74 -3.96 3.83
C PHE A 40 -22.16 -3.56 2.45
N SER A 41 -21.64 -4.53 1.70
CA SER A 41 -21.25 -4.35 0.31
C SER A 41 -21.33 -5.66 -0.47
N ASP A 42 -22.02 -5.61 -1.61
CA ASP A 42 -22.11 -6.72 -2.56
C ASP A 42 -20.94 -6.72 -3.56
N GLN A 43 -20.11 -5.67 -3.58
CA GLN A 43 -19.13 -5.41 -4.64
C GLN A 43 -18.19 -6.60 -4.90
N ALA A 44 -17.69 -7.26 -3.85
CA ALA A 44 -16.80 -8.42 -3.97
C ALA A 44 -17.47 -9.67 -4.57
N SER A 45 -18.80 -9.69 -4.66
CA SER A 45 -19.62 -10.78 -5.21
C SER A 45 -20.20 -10.44 -6.58
N VAL A 46 -19.96 -9.23 -7.09
CA VAL A 46 -20.40 -8.75 -8.40
C VAL A 46 -19.35 -9.08 -9.46
N ALA A 47 -19.79 -9.46 -10.65
CA ALA A 47 -18.92 -9.77 -11.78
C ALA A 47 -19.54 -9.30 -13.11
N ALA A 48 -18.71 -9.00 -14.10
CA ALA A 48 -19.18 -8.67 -15.45
C ALA A 48 -19.97 -9.82 -16.08
N GLY A 49 -20.94 -9.49 -16.93
CA GLY A 49 -21.80 -10.45 -17.61
C GLY A 49 -22.87 -11.08 -16.73
N GLN A 50 -23.15 -10.52 -15.54
CA GLN A 50 -24.24 -11.00 -14.69
C GLN A 50 -25.61 -10.84 -15.36
N THR A 51 -26.60 -11.64 -14.97
CA THR A 51 -27.98 -11.49 -15.45
C THR A 51 -28.91 -11.27 -14.27
N VAL A 52 -29.35 -10.03 -14.08
CA VAL A 52 -30.31 -9.66 -13.02
C VAL A 52 -31.71 -10.10 -13.43
N SER A 53 -32.34 -10.96 -12.65
CA SER A 53 -33.69 -11.47 -12.94
C SER A 53 -34.80 -10.69 -12.26
N SER A 54 -34.56 -10.14 -11.06
CA SER A 54 -35.56 -9.34 -10.36
C SER A 54 -34.97 -8.43 -9.30
N LEU A 55 -35.66 -7.32 -9.06
CA LEU A 55 -35.44 -6.42 -7.94
C LEU A 55 -36.72 -6.31 -7.11
N THR A 56 -36.62 -6.49 -5.80
CA THR A 56 -37.72 -6.34 -4.84
C THR A 56 -37.40 -5.20 -3.88
N LEU A 57 -38.35 -4.27 -3.72
CA LEU A 57 -38.28 -3.18 -2.76
C LEU A 57 -39.37 -3.38 -1.70
N ARG A 58 -38.97 -3.48 -0.44
CA ARG A 58 -39.89 -3.49 0.70
C ARG A 58 -40.00 -2.08 1.25
N SER A 59 -41.19 -1.49 1.13
CA SER A 59 -41.38 -0.09 1.56
C SER A 59 -42.78 0.20 2.07
N GLY A 60 -42.85 1.14 3.01
CA GLY A 60 -44.05 1.80 3.52
C GLY A 60 -43.90 3.31 3.33
N ASP A 61 -43.88 4.07 4.42
CA ASP A 61 -43.50 5.51 4.36
C ASP A 61 -42.01 5.72 4.07
N ARG A 62 -41.17 4.69 4.31
CA ARG A 62 -39.72 4.64 4.09
C ARG A 62 -39.32 3.30 3.45
N VAL A 63 -38.06 3.16 3.06
CA VAL A 63 -37.52 1.90 2.53
C VAL A 63 -37.05 1.03 3.68
N ASP A 64 -37.74 -0.09 3.89
CA ASP A 64 -37.44 -1.04 4.96
C ASP A 64 -36.37 -2.04 4.49
N GLY A 65 -36.37 -2.43 3.21
CA GLY A 65 -35.37 -3.33 2.65
C GLY A 65 -35.41 -3.46 1.14
N ILE A 66 -34.38 -4.08 0.58
CA ILE A 66 -34.16 -4.27 -0.85
C ILE A 66 -33.59 -5.67 -1.12
N THR A 67 -33.97 -6.27 -2.24
CA THR A 67 -33.46 -7.58 -2.66
C THR A 67 -33.21 -7.64 -4.16
N LEU A 68 -31.99 -7.98 -4.57
CA LEU A 68 -31.59 -8.15 -5.96
C LEU A 68 -31.29 -9.62 -6.24
N VAL A 69 -31.86 -10.17 -7.31
CA VAL A 69 -31.65 -11.58 -7.70
C VAL A 69 -30.88 -11.64 -9.01
N ILE A 70 -29.72 -12.29 -8.96
CA ILE A 70 -28.85 -12.60 -10.09
C ILE A 70 -29.07 -14.08 -10.46
N SER A 71 -29.25 -14.36 -11.75
CA SER A 71 -29.56 -15.69 -12.28
C SER A 71 -28.41 -16.35 -13.03
N ALA A 72 -27.44 -15.56 -13.50
CA ALA A 72 -26.24 -16.02 -14.20
C ALA A 72 -25.06 -15.05 -13.94
N PRO A 73 -23.79 -15.48 -14.06
CA PRO A 73 -23.35 -16.86 -14.38
C PRO A 73 -23.57 -17.85 -13.22
N ALA A 74 -23.67 -17.36 -11.99
CA ALA A 74 -24.07 -18.12 -10.80
C ALA A 74 -25.29 -17.45 -10.15
N PRO A 75 -26.27 -18.23 -9.64
CA PRO A 75 -27.42 -17.65 -8.95
C PRO A 75 -26.99 -17.08 -7.60
N THR A 76 -27.21 -15.78 -7.42
CA THR A 76 -26.88 -15.03 -6.20
C THR A 76 -28.05 -14.13 -5.84
N THR A 77 -28.37 -14.02 -4.55
CA THR A 77 -29.40 -13.10 -4.05
C THR A 77 -28.77 -12.18 -3.01
N PHE A 78 -28.84 -10.88 -3.25
CA PHE A 78 -28.44 -9.85 -2.30
C PHE A 78 -29.68 -9.30 -1.60
N THR A 79 -29.69 -9.29 -0.28
CA THR A 79 -30.82 -8.80 0.53
C THR A 79 -30.28 -7.92 1.65
N HIS A 80 -30.75 -6.67 1.69
CA HIS A 80 -30.35 -5.65 2.66
C HIS A 80 -31.58 -4.99 3.28
N GLY A 81 -31.45 -4.48 4.50
CA GLY A 81 -32.52 -3.90 5.30
C GLY A 81 -33.25 -4.91 6.20
N GLY A 82 -34.14 -4.40 7.04
CA GLY A 82 -34.77 -5.16 8.11
C GLY A 82 -36.21 -5.60 7.80
N SER A 83 -36.72 -6.56 8.58
CA SER A 83 -38.15 -6.85 8.66
C SER A 83 -38.94 -5.82 9.51
N GLY A 84 -38.25 -4.79 10.03
CA GLY A 84 -38.51 -4.05 11.27
C GLY A 84 -39.46 -2.85 11.21
N GLY A 85 -40.41 -2.82 10.27
CA GLY A 85 -41.51 -1.87 10.25
C GLY A 85 -42.83 -2.59 10.03
N SER A 86 -43.82 -2.42 10.90
CA SER A 86 -45.14 -3.06 10.78
C SER A 86 -46.02 -2.49 9.63
N GLY A 87 -45.40 -1.98 8.56
CA GLY A 87 -46.08 -1.27 7.46
C GLY A 87 -45.49 -1.43 6.06
N GLY A 88 -44.32 -2.06 5.89
CA GLY A 88 -43.72 -2.26 4.57
C GLY A 88 -44.40 -3.36 3.74
N SER A 89 -44.64 -3.08 2.46
CA SER A 89 -45.09 -4.07 1.47
C SER A 89 -44.04 -4.30 0.39
N ASP A 90 -43.90 -5.53 -0.08
CA ASP A 90 -42.93 -5.88 -1.11
C ASP A 90 -43.49 -5.53 -2.49
N GLN A 91 -42.73 -4.78 -3.27
CA GLN A 91 -42.97 -4.52 -4.68
C GLN A 91 -41.82 -5.14 -5.47
N THR A 92 -42.13 -6.00 -6.44
CA THR A 92 -41.11 -6.71 -7.22
C THR A 92 -41.21 -6.35 -8.70
N LEU A 93 -40.08 -5.97 -9.27
CA LEU A 93 -39.86 -5.83 -10.70
C LEU A 93 -39.10 -7.06 -11.20
N VAL A 94 -39.74 -7.83 -12.07
CA VAL A 94 -39.10 -8.94 -12.79
C VAL A 94 -38.60 -8.39 -14.12
N LEU A 95 -37.30 -8.56 -14.40
CA LEU A 95 -36.69 -8.05 -15.63
C LEU A 95 -36.97 -9.01 -16.78
N GLY A 96 -37.33 -8.44 -17.93
CA GLY A 96 -37.46 -9.17 -19.18
C GLY A 96 -36.12 -9.66 -19.71
N LYS A 97 -36.18 -10.52 -20.74
CA LYS A 97 -34.98 -10.99 -21.42
C LYS A 97 -34.21 -9.78 -22.00
N ASP A 98 -32.92 -9.69 -21.66
CA ASP A 98 -31.99 -8.62 -22.07
C ASP A 98 -32.37 -7.22 -21.53
N GLU A 99 -33.30 -7.14 -20.56
CA GLU A 99 -33.61 -5.94 -19.79
C GLU A 99 -32.67 -5.83 -18.58
N TYR A 100 -32.21 -4.61 -18.28
CA TYR A 100 -31.28 -4.34 -17.19
C TYR A 100 -31.61 -3.00 -16.52
N ILE A 101 -31.25 -2.84 -15.25
CA ILE A 101 -31.50 -1.60 -14.49
C ILE A 101 -30.38 -0.59 -14.77
N THR A 102 -30.77 0.61 -15.16
CA THR A 102 -29.85 1.68 -15.61
C THR A 102 -29.74 2.84 -14.64
N SER A 103 -30.65 2.98 -13.66
CA SER A 103 -30.55 4.04 -12.66
C SER A 103 -31.24 3.71 -11.33
N MET A 104 -30.78 4.39 -10.27
CA MET A 104 -31.32 4.39 -8.92
C MET A 104 -31.45 5.83 -8.42
N GLU A 105 -32.67 6.28 -8.18
CA GLU A 105 -33.03 7.55 -7.54
C GLU A 105 -33.30 7.28 -6.04
N ALA A 106 -32.62 8.00 -5.15
CA ALA A 106 -32.74 7.86 -3.71
C ALA A 106 -33.12 9.19 -3.05
N HIS A 107 -34.05 9.16 -2.10
CA HIS A 107 -34.34 10.26 -1.19
C HIS A 107 -34.08 9.85 0.25
N TRP A 108 -33.47 10.72 1.04
CA TRP A 108 -33.15 10.46 2.44
C TRP A 108 -33.57 11.61 3.36
N GLY A 109 -33.74 11.31 4.64
CA GLY A 109 -34.16 12.29 5.63
C GLY A 109 -34.00 11.76 7.04
N GLU A 110 -34.29 12.60 8.03
CA GLU A 110 -34.11 12.25 9.43
C GLU A 110 -35.41 11.75 10.07
N LYS A 111 -35.33 10.64 10.82
CA LYS A 111 -36.39 10.10 11.67
C LYS A 111 -35.84 9.82 13.06
N SER A 112 -36.42 10.45 14.06
CA SER A 112 -36.06 10.23 15.47
C SER A 112 -34.56 10.40 15.76
N GLY A 113 -33.90 11.41 15.17
CA GLY A 113 -32.47 11.65 15.38
C GLY A 113 -31.55 10.84 14.47
N ARG A 114 -32.08 10.08 13.50
CA ARG A 114 -31.27 9.25 12.60
C ARG A 114 -31.67 9.38 11.13
N THR A 115 -30.69 9.53 10.26
CA THR A 115 -30.89 9.55 8.79
C THR A 115 -31.31 8.19 8.25
N ARG A 116 -32.26 8.15 7.32
CA ARG A 116 -32.80 6.94 6.67
C ARG A 116 -33.04 7.19 5.18
N ILE A 117 -33.06 6.13 4.39
CA ILE A 117 -33.61 6.16 3.03
C ILE A 117 -35.14 6.14 3.11
N PHE A 118 -35.74 7.23 2.64
CA PHE A 118 -37.19 7.42 2.63
C PHE A 118 -37.85 6.96 1.34
N TYR A 119 -37.15 7.03 0.20
CA TYR A 119 -37.68 6.60 -1.09
C TYR A 119 -36.59 6.09 -2.01
N LEU A 120 -36.91 5.04 -2.78
CA LEU A 120 -36.10 4.57 -3.90
C LEU A 120 -36.95 4.46 -5.15
N LYS A 121 -36.35 4.76 -6.30
CA LYS A 121 -36.89 4.49 -7.62
C LYS A 121 -35.83 3.98 -8.58
N PHE A 122 -36.08 2.83 -9.18
CA PHE A 122 -35.23 2.19 -10.17
C PHE A 122 -35.85 2.31 -11.56
N THR A 123 -35.03 2.53 -12.58
CA THR A 123 -35.46 2.56 -13.99
C THR A 123 -34.66 1.56 -14.81
N THR A 124 -35.33 0.85 -15.72
CA THR A 124 -34.68 -0.13 -16.61
C THR A 124 -34.43 0.39 -18.01
N SER A 125 -33.59 -0.33 -18.77
CA SER A 125 -33.34 -0.10 -20.19
C SER A 125 -34.60 -0.21 -21.06
N ALA A 126 -35.64 -0.91 -20.61
CA ALA A 126 -36.95 -0.97 -21.26
C ALA A 126 -37.92 0.14 -20.83
N GLY A 127 -37.50 1.02 -19.91
CA GLY A 127 -38.32 2.11 -19.35
C GLY A 127 -39.31 1.67 -18.27
N ASN A 128 -39.20 0.43 -17.77
CA ASN A 128 -39.97 0.00 -16.60
C ASN A 128 -39.40 0.63 -15.33
N THR A 129 -40.24 0.81 -14.31
CA THR A 129 -39.81 1.42 -13.05
C THR A 129 -40.31 0.62 -11.84
N LEU A 130 -39.51 0.61 -10.78
CA LEU A 130 -39.89 0.13 -9.45
C LEU A 130 -39.64 1.25 -8.46
N ALA A 131 -40.65 1.67 -7.69
CA ALA A 131 -40.49 2.72 -6.70
C ALA A 131 -41.27 2.44 -5.43
N GLY A 132 -40.83 3.01 -4.32
CA GLY A 132 -41.45 2.82 -3.02
C GLY A 132 -40.89 3.74 -1.94
N GLY A 133 -41.73 4.09 -0.95
CA GLY A 133 -41.43 5.07 0.08
C GLY A 133 -42.03 6.47 -0.17
N SER A 134 -41.56 7.48 0.58
CA SER A 134 -42.00 8.88 0.47
C SER A 134 -40.84 9.80 0.09
N THR A 135 -41.03 10.72 -0.84
CA THR A 135 -39.98 11.68 -1.24
C THR A 135 -39.68 12.68 -0.12
N THR A 136 -38.41 13.06 0.03
CA THR A 136 -37.93 14.16 0.89
C THR A 136 -37.22 15.23 0.05
N ASP A 137 -36.82 16.33 0.70
CA ASP A 137 -36.08 17.43 0.06
C ASP A 137 -34.63 17.07 -0.31
N SER A 138 -34.06 16.00 0.27
CA SER A 138 -32.72 15.51 -0.04
C SER A 138 -32.80 14.29 -0.95
N SER A 139 -32.30 14.43 -2.18
CA SER A 139 -32.36 13.37 -3.18
C SER A 139 -31.20 13.41 -4.16
N ALA A 140 -30.86 12.25 -4.72
CA ALA A 140 -29.86 12.10 -5.77
C ALA A 140 -30.22 10.91 -6.67
N THR A 141 -29.63 10.86 -7.87
CA THR A 141 -29.82 9.78 -8.83
C THR A 141 -28.47 9.26 -9.31
N ALA A 142 -28.19 7.98 -9.08
CA ALA A 142 -27.08 7.26 -9.68
C ALA A 142 -27.52 6.62 -11.01
N THR A 143 -26.67 6.73 -12.04
CA THR A 143 -26.92 6.16 -13.37
C THR A 143 -25.77 5.22 -13.73
N ALA A 144 -26.08 4.06 -14.28
CA ALA A 144 -25.08 3.11 -14.76
C ALA A 144 -24.25 3.74 -15.89
N PRO A 145 -22.91 3.57 -15.90
CA PRO A 145 -22.09 3.91 -17.05
C PRO A 145 -22.56 3.18 -18.33
N ALA A 146 -22.21 3.73 -19.50
CA ALA A 146 -22.57 3.11 -20.76
C ALA A 146 -21.96 1.71 -20.87
N GLY A 147 -22.81 0.69 -21.09
CA GLY A 147 -22.39 -0.72 -21.11
C GLY A 147 -22.49 -1.45 -19.76
N TYR A 148 -22.95 -0.79 -18.71
CA TYR A 148 -23.07 -1.36 -17.36
C TYR A 148 -24.54 -1.49 -16.91
N GLN A 149 -24.79 -2.36 -15.93
CA GLN A 149 -26.08 -2.54 -15.27
C GLN A 149 -25.95 -2.64 -13.74
N LEU A 150 -27.03 -2.35 -13.01
CA LEU A 150 -27.09 -2.61 -11.57
C LEU A 150 -26.88 -4.09 -11.29
N SER A 151 -25.86 -4.43 -10.50
CA SER A 151 -25.50 -5.82 -10.20
C SER A 151 -25.33 -6.10 -8.70
N GLY A 152 -25.33 -5.06 -7.86
CA GLY A 152 -25.33 -5.17 -6.41
C GLY A 152 -25.54 -3.81 -5.75
N PHE A 153 -25.47 -3.78 -4.42
CA PHE A 153 -25.54 -2.57 -3.61
C PHE A 153 -24.40 -2.53 -2.60
N PHE A 154 -24.11 -1.33 -2.09
CA PHE A 154 -23.30 -1.16 -0.89
C PHE A 154 -23.91 -0.06 -0.03
N GLY A 155 -23.64 -0.06 1.26
CA GLY A 155 -24.10 0.99 2.15
C GLY A 155 -24.24 0.57 3.59
N ARG A 156 -25.27 1.10 4.27
CA ARG A 156 -25.55 0.78 5.68
C ARG A 156 -27.02 0.49 5.90
N ASP A 157 -27.29 -0.52 6.72
CA ASP A 157 -28.66 -0.94 7.04
C ASP A 157 -28.85 -1.39 8.50
N GLY A 158 -30.11 -1.56 8.88
CA GLY A 158 -30.52 -2.10 10.16
C GLY A 158 -31.98 -2.51 10.10
N ASP A 159 -32.84 -1.93 10.95
CA ASP A 159 -34.30 -2.15 10.85
C ASP A 159 -34.91 -1.57 9.55
N GLU A 160 -34.25 -0.59 8.93
CA GLU A 160 -34.58 0.12 7.68
C GLU A 160 -33.25 0.38 6.92
N ILE A 161 -33.27 0.81 5.65
CA ILE A 161 -32.03 1.21 4.94
C ILE A 161 -31.58 2.60 5.40
N ASP A 162 -30.33 2.75 5.80
CA ASP A 162 -29.74 3.98 6.33
C ASP A 162 -28.95 4.76 5.28
N LEU A 163 -28.19 4.04 4.46
CA LEU A 163 -27.34 4.56 3.39
C LEU A 163 -27.25 3.53 2.26
N LEU A 164 -27.28 3.98 1.01
CA LEU A 164 -27.29 3.10 -0.15
C LEU A 164 -26.56 3.70 -1.35
N GLY A 165 -25.66 2.93 -1.94
CA GLY A 165 -25.03 3.12 -3.23
C GLY A 165 -25.25 1.89 -4.13
N ALA A 166 -25.09 2.08 -5.44
CA ALA A 166 -25.26 1.06 -6.45
C ALA A 166 -23.90 0.51 -6.90
N VAL A 167 -23.83 -0.81 -7.12
CA VAL A 167 -22.70 -1.47 -7.79
C VAL A 167 -23.11 -1.75 -9.24
N TRP A 168 -22.35 -1.22 -10.18
CA TRP A 168 -22.53 -1.36 -11.63
C TRP A 168 -21.55 -2.40 -12.17
N ALA A 169 -22.00 -3.33 -13.01
CA ALA A 169 -21.10 -4.26 -13.71
C ALA A 169 -21.33 -4.23 -15.21
N SER A 170 -20.26 -4.46 -15.97
CA SER A 170 -20.35 -4.56 -17.43
C SER A 170 -21.37 -5.64 -17.83
N ILE A 171 -22.23 -5.31 -18.79
CA ILE A 171 -23.25 -6.22 -19.33
C ILE A 171 -22.60 -7.34 -20.15
N ASP A 172 -21.45 -7.06 -20.78
CA ASP A 172 -20.69 -8.05 -21.54
C ASP A 172 -19.77 -8.82 -20.58
N ALA A 173 -19.88 -10.15 -20.57
CA ALA A 173 -18.91 -10.99 -19.89
C ALA A 173 -17.54 -10.80 -20.54
N ALA A 174 -16.48 -10.61 -19.75
CA ALA A 174 -15.11 -10.66 -20.24
C ALA A 174 -14.84 -12.04 -20.87
N GLY A 175 -15.07 -12.14 -22.18
CA GLY A 175 -14.72 -13.31 -22.97
C GLY A 175 -13.24 -13.25 -23.37
N PRO A 176 -12.57 -14.40 -23.58
CA PRO A 176 -11.26 -14.41 -24.20
C PRO A 176 -11.41 -13.76 -25.58
N GLY A 177 -10.60 -12.75 -25.89
CA GLY A 177 -10.65 -12.02 -27.15
C GLY A 177 -10.51 -12.96 -28.36
N THR A 178 -11.64 -13.37 -28.94
CA THR A 178 -11.66 -14.16 -30.18
C THR A 178 -11.75 -13.23 -31.37
N VAL A 179 -10.63 -13.07 -32.07
CA VAL A 179 -10.59 -12.65 -33.47
C VAL A 179 -11.48 -13.56 -34.33
N ALA A 180 -12.29 -12.94 -35.19
CA ALA A 180 -13.20 -13.62 -36.10
C ALA A 180 -12.46 -14.57 -37.08
N PRO A 181 -12.91 -15.82 -37.25
CA PRO A 181 -12.62 -16.59 -38.45
C PRO A 181 -13.78 -16.50 -39.44
N ALA A 182 -13.40 -16.48 -40.71
CA ALA A 182 -14.27 -16.45 -41.86
C ALA A 182 -15.26 -17.63 -41.93
N SER A 183 -16.43 -17.30 -42.48
CA SER A 183 -17.48 -18.15 -43.06
C SER A 183 -17.11 -19.58 -43.47
N VAL A 184 -17.82 -20.57 -42.92
CA VAL A 184 -18.19 -21.81 -43.63
C VAL A 184 -19.59 -22.26 -43.19
N THR A 185 -20.45 -22.54 -44.17
CA THR A 185 -21.84 -23.00 -44.07
C THR A 185 -21.98 -24.52 -43.84
N ASP A 186 -23.17 -24.88 -43.34
CA ASP A 186 -23.91 -26.15 -43.39
C ASP A 186 -23.94 -27.11 -42.17
N SER A 187 -25.11 -27.06 -41.51
CA SER A 187 -26.07 -28.15 -41.23
C SER A 187 -25.60 -29.49 -40.63
N ALA A 188 -26.13 -29.84 -39.45
CA ALA A 188 -27.12 -30.92 -39.27
C ALA A 188 -27.56 -31.12 -37.80
N SER A 189 -28.81 -31.60 -37.69
CA SER A 189 -29.65 -31.86 -36.51
C SER A 189 -29.25 -33.12 -35.71
N GLY A 190 -29.62 -33.17 -34.42
CA GLY A 190 -29.65 -34.41 -33.63
C GLY A 190 -30.07 -34.23 -32.16
N SER A 191 -31.37 -34.36 -31.89
CA SER A 191 -32.06 -34.45 -30.59
C SER A 191 -31.77 -35.74 -29.79
N VAL A 192 -31.99 -35.72 -28.45
CA VAL A 192 -32.73 -36.68 -27.53
C VAL A 192 -32.28 -36.34 -26.08
N SER A 193 -33.05 -35.73 -25.17
CA SER A 193 -34.21 -36.14 -24.31
C SER A 193 -33.95 -37.06 -23.09
N GLU A 194 -34.30 -36.51 -21.91
CA GLU A 194 -35.01 -37.08 -20.72
C GLU A 194 -34.29 -38.18 -19.87
N ASP A 195 -34.46 -38.37 -18.55
CA ASP A 195 -35.56 -38.04 -17.63
C ASP A 195 -35.24 -38.35 -16.13
N VAL A 196 -36.12 -37.80 -15.26
CA VAL A 196 -36.61 -38.13 -13.89
C VAL A 196 -35.71 -38.05 -12.64
N GLY A 197 -36.20 -37.28 -11.65
CA GLY A 197 -35.88 -37.56 -10.24
C GLY A 197 -36.47 -36.67 -9.13
N GLN A 198 -37.66 -36.09 -9.28
CA GLN A 198 -38.32 -35.21 -8.30
C GLN A 198 -38.98 -36.01 -7.14
N THR A 199 -38.85 -35.60 -5.87
CA THR A 199 -39.99 -35.36 -4.93
C THR A 199 -39.53 -34.89 -3.55
N ALA A 200 -40.45 -34.17 -2.89
CA ALA A 200 -40.23 -33.27 -1.77
C ALA A 200 -40.93 -33.73 -0.46
N VAL A 201 -40.82 -32.82 0.52
CA VAL A 201 -41.74 -32.48 1.63
C VAL A 201 -41.61 -33.26 2.96
N VAL A 202 -41.24 -32.55 4.05
CA VAL A 202 -42.13 -32.06 5.15
C VAL A 202 -41.28 -31.62 6.36
N ALA A 203 -41.42 -30.35 6.76
CA ALA A 203 -41.03 -29.82 8.06
C ALA A 203 -42.16 -29.97 9.10
N PRO A 204 -41.85 -29.91 10.40
CA PRO A 204 -42.69 -29.17 11.32
C PRO A 204 -41.92 -28.06 12.08
N ASP A 205 -42.75 -27.14 12.55
CA ASP A 205 -42.57 -25.74 12.92
C ASP A 205 -41.99 -25.49 14.33
N SER A 206 -41.50 -24.26 14.51
CA SER A 206 -41.57 -23.38 15.69
C SER A 206 -40.49 -23.40 16.81
N SER A 207 -39.59 -22.42 16.70
CA SER A 207 -39.41 -21.28 17.63
C SER A 207 -38.15 -21.19 18.54
N VAL A 208 -37.56 -19.97 18.47
CA VAL A 208 -36.70 -19.23 19.43
C VAL A 208 -35.21 -19.05 19.07
N SER A 209 -34.94 -17.87 18.48
CA SER A 209 -33.80 -16.92 18.56
C SER A 209 -32.34 -17.34 18.82
N GLY A 210 -31.44 -16.83 17.97
CA GLY A 210 -30.07 -16.43 18.35
C GLY A 210 -29.02 -16.50 17.22
N SER A 211 -28.63 -15.33 16.69
CA SER A 211 -27.34 -14.98 16.02
C SER A 211 -26.75 -15.92 14.95
N GLY A 212 -26.86 -15.51 13.68
CA GLY A 212 -26.10 -16.08 12.56
C GLY A 212 -24.72 -15.43 12.44
N GLU A 213 -23.68 -16.27 12.54
CA GLU A 213 -22.27 -15.96 12.34
C GLU A 213 -21.99 -15.59 10.87
N GLN A 214 -21.21 -14.53 10.64
CA GLN A 214 -20.57 -14.25 9.36
C GLN A 214 -19.38 -15.21 9.17
N HIS A 215 -19.36 -15.92 8.04
CA HIS A 215 -18.23 -16.73 7.62
C HIS A 215 -17.01 -15.86 7.31
N VAL A 216 -16.05 -15.85 8.23
CA VAL A 216 -14.69 -15.34 8.05
C VAL A 216 -13.96 -16.20 7.00
N LYS A 217 -13.45 -15.57 5.93
CA LYS A 217 -12.47 -16.21 5.04
C LYS A 217 -11.11 -16.29 5.75
N THR A 218 -10.50 -17.46 5.66
CA THR A 218 -9.43 -17.98 6.50
C THR A 218 -8.06 -17.30 6.30
N SER A 219 -7.48 -16.80 7.39
CA SER A 219 -6.06 -16.41 7.52
C SER A 219 -5.13 -17.64 7.42
N THR A 220 -4.06 -17.53 6.63
CA THR A 220 -3.11 -18.63 6.35
C THR A 220 -1.92 -18.65 7.31
N ILE A 221 -2.10 -19.23 8.48
CA ILE A 221 -1.30 -20.40 8.86
C ILE A 221 -2.15 -21.58 8.45
N ALA A 222 -1.62 -22.55 7.72
CA ALA A 222 -2.43 -23.66 7.25
C ALA A 222 -2.95 -24.51 8.44
N GLY A 223 -4.13 -24.13 8.97
CA GLY A 223 -4.89 -24.84 9.98
C GLY A 223 -4.59 -24.51 11.44
N ILE A 224 -4.26 -23.27 11.84
CA ILE A 224 -4.23 -22.83 13.27
C ILE A 224 -5.00 -21.51 13.43
N GLN A 225 -5.82 -21.39 14.49
CA GLN A 225 -6.62 -20.20 14.84
C GLN A 225 -6.67 -20.02 16.36
N LEU A 226 -6.48 -18.80 16.85
CA LEU A 226 -6.59 -18.48 18.28
C LEU A 226 -8.00 -17.99 18.62
N SER A 227 -8.47 -18.28 19.84
CA SER A 227 -9.75 -17.78 20.33
C SER A 227 -9.61 -16.45 21.10
N ASP A 228 -10.74 -15.83 21.42
CA ASP A 228 -10.79 -14.83 22.49
C ASP A 228 -10.25 -15.41 23.81
N VAL A 229 -9.75 -14.53 24.68
CA VAL A 229 -9.14 -14.95 25.94
C VAL A 229 -9.88 -14.34 27.12
N PHE A 230 -10.03 -15.12 28.18
CA PHE A 230 -10.85 -14.76 29.33
C PHE A 230 -10.01 -14.70 30.60
N GLY A 231 -10.18 -13.67 31.42
CA GLY A 231 -9.46 -13.49 32.69
C GLY A 231 -8.58 -12.25 32.78
N GLY A 232 -7.63 -12.26 33.71
CA GLY A 232 -6.89 -11.10 34.21
C GLY A 232 -5.43 -10.97 33.76
N PRO A 233 -4.78 -9.83 33.99
CA PRO A 233 -3.40 -9.57 33.56
C PRO A 233 -2.33 -10.20 34.48
N HIS A 234 -2.71 -10.89 35.54
CA HIS A 234 -1.78 -11.46 36.52
C HIS A 234 -1.19 -12.80 36.04
N GLY A 235 -0.24 -13.35 36.79
CA GLY A 235 0.45 -14.58 36.43
C GLY A 235 1.60 -14.37 35.44
N SER A 236 2.29 -15.46 35.13
CA SER A 236 3.31 -15.54 34.08
C SER A 236 2.66 -15.95 32.76
N GLU A 237 3.19 -15.48 31.64
CA GLU A 237 2.65 -15.84 30.32
C GLU A 237 3.00 -17.27 29.93
N PHE A 238 2.07 -17.94 29.24
CA PHE A 238 2.30 -19.23 28.60
C PHE A 238 1.56 -19.33 27.25
N THR A 239 2.06 -20.20 26.37
CA THR A 239 1.36 -20.62 25.15
C THR A 239 1.85 -21.98 24.68
N ASP A 240 0.91 -22.80 24.21
CA ASP A 240 1.16 -24.12 23.64
C ASP A 240 1.31 -24.08 22.11
N GLU A 241 1.10 -22.92 21.48
CA GLU A 241 0.93 -22.76 20.03
C GLU A 241 2.03 -23.42 19.20
N SER A 242 3.29 -23.21 19.59
CA SER A 242 4.47 -23.80 18.96
C SER A 242 4.51 -25.33 18.95
N SER A 243 3.72 -25.97 19.82
CA SER A 243 3.59 -27.41 19.94
C SER A 243 2.29 -27.94 19.31
N THR A 244 1.44 -27.05 18.80
CA THR A 244 0.19 -27.41 18.09
C THR A 244 0.41 -27.51 16.58
N SER A 245 -0.36 -28.36 15.91
CA SER A 245 -0.28 -28.57 14.46
C SER A 245 -1.58 -29.14 13.91
N SER A 246 -1.85 -28.88 12.63
CA SER A 246 -3.01 -29.47 11.96
C SER A 246 -2.91 -31.00 11.92
N GLY A 247 -4.06 -31.67 12.05
CA GLY A 247 -4.15 -33.13 12.10
C GLY A 247 -3.81 -33.76 13.45
N GLN A 248 -3.74 -32.98 14.53
CA GLN A 248 -3.56 -33.52 15.88
C GLN A 248 -4.76 -34.37 16.34
N THR A 249 -4.54 -35.25 17.32
CA THR A 249 -5.61 -36.03 17.96
C THR A 249 -5.55 -35.86 19.46
N VAL A 250 -6.48 -35.06 20.01
CA VAL A 250 -6.66 -34.92 21.46
C VAL A 250 -7.29 -36.17 22.04
N SER A 251 -6.71 -36.64 23.14
CA SER A 251 -7.13 -37.86 23.84
C SER A 251 -7.80 -37.58 25.19
N SER A 252 -7.46 -36.48 25.86
CA SER A 252 -8.14 -36.07 27.08
C SER A 252 -7.94 -34.59 27.38
N ILE A 253 -8.91 -34.02 28.08
CA ILE A 253 -8.83 -32.70 28.71
C ILE A 253 -9.16 -32.80 30.20
N THR A 254 -8.42 -32.07 31.03
CA THR A 254 -8.63 -32.01 32.48
C THR A 254 -8.75 -30.57 32.93
N VAL A 255 -9.81 -30.28 33.71
CA VAL A 255 -9.98 -29.02 34.43
C VAL A 255 -9.79 -29.29 35.92
N ARG A 256 -8.79 -28.64 36.51
CA ARG A 256 -8.47 -28.75 37.93
C ARG A 256 -9.00 -27.52 38.66
N GLY A 257 -9.87 -27.72 39.64
CA GLY A 257 -10.51 -26.60 40.33
C GLY A 257 -11.26 -27.00 41.59
N ALA A 258 -11.68 -25.98 42.34
CA ALA A 258 -12.62 -26.07 43.46
C ALA A 258 -13.57 -24.86 43.43
N ASP A 259 -13.28 -23.81 44.20
CA ASP A 259 -14.02 -22.54 44.12
C ASP A 259 -13.56 -21.69 42.94
N ARG A 260 -12.34 -21.95 42.42
CA ARG A 260 -11.71 -21.33 41.25
C ARG A 260 -11.02 -22.42 40.42
N VAL A 261 -10.55 -22.07 39.22
CA VAL A 261 -9.76 -22.98 38.39
C VAL A 261 -8.29 -22.87 38.78
N ASP A 262 -7.77 -23.93 39.37
CA ASP A 262 -6.38 -24.06 39.77
C ASP A 262 -5.48 -24.42 38.58
N GLY A 263 -5.99 -25.17 37.59
CA GLY A 263 -5.19 -25.55 36.43
C GLY A 263 -5.98 -26.20 35.29
N VAL A 264 -5.34 -26.31 34.13
CA VAL A 264 -5.88 -26.97 32.94
C VAL A 264 -4.83 -27.88 32.30
N SER A 265 -5.25 -29.00 31.72
CA SER A 265 -4.34 -29.90 31.01
C SER A 265 -4.99 -30.53 29.78
N LEU A 266 -4.20 -30.67 28.71
CA LEU A 266 -4.61 -31.27 27.44
C LEU A 266 -3.60 -32.33 27.03
N THR A 267 -4.08 -33.49 26.58
CA THR A 267 -3.20 -34.59 26.14
C THR A 267 -3.48 -34.95 24.69
N ILE A 268 -2.44 -34.89 23.87
CA ILE A 268 -2.46 -35.21 22.44
C ILE A 268 -1.79 -36.58 22.25
N SER A 269 -2.39 -37.41 21.39
CA SER A 269 -1.94 -38.78 21.11
C SER A 269 -1.30 -38.94 19.72
N ALA A 270 -1.64 -38.08 18.77
CA ALA A 270 -1.13 -38.08 17.39
C ALA A 270 -1.03 -36.64 16.85
N PRO A 271 -0.16 -36.38 15.85
CA PRO A 271 0.81 -37.30 15.24
C PRO A 271 1.98 -37.65 16.18
N ALA A 272 2.22 -36.83 17.21
CA ALA A 272 3.17 -37.10 18.29
C ALA A 272 2.49 -36.93 19.66
N PRO A 273 2.79 -37.76 20.67
CA PRO A 273 2.26 -37.58 22.02
C PRO A 273 2.75 -36.28 22.66
N LEU A 274 1.82 -35.42 23.08
CA LEU A 274 2.12 -34.16 23.81
C LEU A 274 1.20 -34.05 25.02
N SER A 275 1.66 -33.33 26.05
CA SER A 275 0.84 -33.01 27.21
C SER A 275 1.12 -31.58 27.65
N PHE A 276 0.08 -30.76 27.66
CA PHE A 276 0.12 -29.40 28.15
C PHE A 276 -0.46 -29.34 29.56
N ARG A 277 0.16 -28.56 30.43
CA ARG A 277 -0.29 -28.37 31.81
C ARG A 277 0.06 -26.96 32.27
N HIS A 278 -0.97 -26.21 32.63
CA HIS A 278 -0.88 -24.84 33.11
C HIS A 278 -1.63 -24.69 34.43
N GLY A 279 -1.20 -23.74 35.26
CA GLY A 279 -1.72 -23.46 36.60
C GLY A 279 -1.04 -24.27 37.70
N GLY A 280 -1.58 -24.14 38.91
CA GLY A 280 -1.03 -24.70 40.13
C GLY A 280 -1.49 -26.13 40.45
N ASN A 281 -1.17 -26.56 41.67
CA ASN A 281 -1.46 -27.91 42.15
C ASN A 281 -2.69 -27.99 43.09
N GLY A 282 -3.38 -26.87 43.32
CA GLY A 282 -4.59 -26.81 44.16
C GLY A 282 -5.81 -27.50 43.53
N GLY A 283 -6.97 -27.48 44.19
CA GLY A 283 -8.20 -28.06 43.63
C GLY A 283 -8.22 -29.59 43.44
N SER A 284 -9.22 -30.08 42.70
CA SER A 284 -9.38 -31.49 42.31
C SER A 284 -9.57 -31.63 40.80
N ASP A 285 -9.14 -32.74 40.21
CA ASP A 285 -9.22 -32.97 38.77
C ASP A 285 -10.62 -33.41 38.33
N SER A 286 -11.08 -32.81 37.23
CA SER A 286 -12.23 -33.26 36.44
C SER A 286 -11.70 -33.56 35.04
N THR A 287 -11.72 -34.82 34.61
CA THR A 287 -11.10 -35.26 33.35
C THR A 287 -12.15 -35.87 32.43
N LEU A 288 -12.14 -35.44 31.17
CA LEU A 288 -12.85 -36.09 30.07
C LEU A 288 -11.83 -36.76 29.14
N ALA A 289 -11.95 -38.07 29.00
CA ALA A 289 -11.26 -38.82 27.96
C ALA A 289 -12.12 -38.82 26.69
N LEU A 290 -11.53 -38.46 25.56
CA LEU A 290 -12.24 -38.34 24.29
C LEU A 290 -12.29 -39.71 23.59
N ALA A 291 -13.46 -40.06 23.07
CA ALA A 291 -13.65 -41.24 22.23
C ALA A 291 -13.04 -41.06 20.84
N ALA A 292 -12.94 -42.15 20.07
CA ALA A 292 -12.47 -42.07 18.70
C ALA A 292 -13.38 -41.17 17.84
N GLY A 293 -12.82 -40.16 17.18
CA GLY A 293 -13.57 -39.17 16.39
C GLY A 293 -14.29 -38.10 17.23
N GLU A 294 -14.11 -38.12 18.55
CA GLU A 294 -14.54 -37.03 19.43
C GLU A 294 -13.46 -35.95 19.49
N TYR A 295 -13.87 -34.68 19.43
CA TYR A 295 -12.98 -33.53 19.53
C TYR A 295 -13.69 -32.37 20.23
N ILE A 296 -12.92 -31.52 20.90
CA ILE A 296 -13.44 -30.36 21.65
C ILE A 296 -13.75 -29.22 20.68
N THR A 297 -14.96 -28.71 20.77
CA THR A 297 -15.52 -27.68 19.88
C THR A 297 -15.76 -26.35 20.57
N SER A 298 -15.79 -26.28 21.90
CA SER A 298 -15.95 -25.01 22.60
C SER A 298 -15.30 -24.98 23.98
N MET A 299 -14.99 -23.76 24.42
CA MET A 299 -14.55 -23.42 25.77
C MET A 299 -15.40 -22.26 26.31
N GLU A 300 -16.02 -22.47 27.46
CA GLU A 300 -16.71 -21.47 28.25
C GLU A 300 -15.87 -21.18 29.50
N ALA A 301 -15.65 -19.90 29.80
CA ALA A 301 -14.89 -19.45 30.95
C ALA A 301 -15.64 -18.36 31.71
N HIS A 302 -15.59 -18.41 33.04
CA HIS A 302 -16.04 -17.31 33.90
C HIS A 302 -14.88 -16.82 34.74
N TRP A 303 -14.80 -15.52 34.97
CA TRP A 303 -13.72 -14.90 35.73
C TRP A 303 -14.22 -13.86 36.73
N GLY A 304 -13.36 -13.44 37.64
CA GLY A 304 -13.68 -12.46 38.65
C GLY A 304 -12.51 -12.16 39.57
N GLN A 305 -12.69 -11.22 40.51
CA GLN A 305 -11.62 -10.84 41.43
C GLN A 305 -11.53 -11.71 42.68
N HIS A 306 -10.31 -12.10 43.04
CA HIS A 306 -9.95 -12.75 44.30
C HIS A 306 -8.63 -12.17 44.82
N ASN A 307 -8.62 -11.63 46.05
CA ASN A 307 -7.44 -11.02 46.67
C ASN A 307 -6.73 -9.98 45.77
N ALA A 308 -7.50 -9.12 45.10
CA ALA A 308 -7.02 -8.12 44.13
C ALA A 308 -6.37 -8.71 42.86
N HIS A 309 -6.57 -9.99 42.58
CA HIS A 309 -6.20 -10.63 41.31
C HIS A 309 -7.46 -11.08 40.56
N THR A 310 -7.57 -10.73 39.29
CA THR A 310 -8.58 -11.33 38.41
C THR A 310 -8.15 -12.76 38.03
N ARG A 311 -9.00 -13.74 38.31
CA ARG A 311 -8.75 -15.19 38.14
C ARG A 311 -9.86 -15.83 37.32
N VAL A 312 -9.57 -16.96 36.68
CA VAL A 312 -10.60 -17.82 36.08
C VAL A 312 -11.25 -18.66 37.19
N PHE A 313 -12.55 -18.48 37.37
CA PHE A 313 -13.32 -19.12 38.44
C PHE A 313 -14.00 -20.42 37.98
N TYR A 314 -14.32 -20.53 36.68
CA TYR A 314 -15.01 -21.67 36.11
C TYR A 314 -14.55 -21.90 34.67
N LEU A 315 -14.43 -23.18 34.29
CA LEU A 315 -14.24 -23.61 32.91
C LEU A 315 -15.22 -24.73 32.56
N ASN A 316 -15.69 -24.72 31.32
CA ASN A 316 -16.47 -25.79 30.73
C ASN A 316 -16.04 -26.00 29.27
N PHE A 317 -15.70 -27.24 28.92
CA PHE A 317 -15.35 -27.62 27.55
C PHE A 317 -16.38 -28.58 27.01
N THR A 318 -16.84 -28.36 25.77
CA THR A 318 -17.84 -29.22 25.11
C THR A 318 -17.26 -29.85 23.85
N THR A 319 -17.64 -31.10 23.56
CA THR A 319 -17.20 -31.85 22.37
C THR A 319 -18.26 -31.90 21.27
N ASN A 320 -17.84 -32.27 20.06
CA ASN A 320 -18.73 -32.53 18.92
C ASN A 320 -19.77 -33.63 19.17
N LEU A 321 -19.57 -34.50 20.18
CA LEU A 321 -20.53 -35.52 20.61
C LEU A 321 -21.43 -35.06 21.76
N GLY A 322 -21.30 -33.81 22.20
CA GLY A 322 -22.10 -33.23 23.29
C GLY A 322 -21.67 -33.66 24.69
N HIS A 323 -20.51 -34.30 24.85
CA HIS A 323 -19.92 -34.50 26.16
C HIS A 323 -19.25 -33.23 26.64
N SER A 324 -19.16 -33.05 27.96
CA SER A 324 -18.48 -31.90 28.53
C SER A 324 -17.69 -32.23 29.79
N VAL A 325 -16.69 -31.38 30.08
CA VAL A 325 -15.96 -31.37 31.34
C VAL A 325 -16.00 -29.98 31.92
N THR A 326 -16.27 -29.90 33.22
CA THR A 326 -16.32 -28.63 33.93
C THR A 326 -15.76 -28.74 35.34
N ASN A 327 -15.26 -27.63 35.85
CA ASN A 327 -14.88 -27.44 37.25
C ASN A 327 -14.89 -25.95 37.62
N GLY A 328 -14.92 -25.66 38.92
CA GLY A 328 -14.99 -24.29 39.45
C GLY A 328 -16.41 -23.82 39.75
N LYS A 329 -16.56 -22.53 40.06
CA LYS A 329 -17.85 -21.89 40.36
C LYS A 329 -18.13 -20.72 39.39
N PRO A 330 -19.27 -20.71 38.70
CA PRO A 330 -19.63 -19.60 37.81
C PRO A 330 -19.65 -18.25 38.55
N THR A 331 -19.21 -17.21 37.85
CA THR A 331 -19.31 -15.79 38.23
C THR A 331 -20.14 -15.03 37.19
N ASP A 332 -20.42 -13.75 37.45
CA ASP A 332 -21.23 -12.91 36.55
C ASP A 332 -20.50 -12.57 35.23
N GLU A 333 -19.18 -12.46 35.25
CA GLU A 333 -18.35 -12.24 34.06
C GLU A 333 -18.03 -13.59 33.40
N GLN A 334 -18.46 -13.76 32.15
CA GLN A 334 -18.38 -15.01 31.42
C GLN A 334 -18.21 -14.78 29.92
N GLY A 335 -17.67 -15.77 29.23
CA GLY A 335 -17.48 -15.77 27.79
C GLY A 335 -17.38 -17.19 27.24
N VAL A 336 -17.70 -17.35 25.97
CA VAL A 336 -17.67 -18.64 25.25
C VAL A 336 -16.96 -18.45 23.92
N VAL A 337 -16.07 -19.37 23.60
CA VAL A 337 -15.43 -19.47 22.28
C VAL A 337 -15.72 -20.83 21.65
N THR A 338 -15.90 -20.82 20.33
CA THR A 338 -16.21 -22.02 19.53
C THR A 338 -15.16 -22.20 18.45
N ALA A 339 -14.76 -23.46 18.22
CA ALA A 339 -13.86 -23.83 17.14
C ALA A 339 -14.55 -23.65 15.78
N PRO A 340 -13.89 -23.05 14.78
CA PRO A 340 -14.45 -22.95 13.43
C PRO A 340 -14.67 -24.32 12.77
N ASP A 341 -15.52 -24.35 11.74
CA ASP A 341 -15.85 -25.58 11.02
C ASP A 341 -14.58 -26.31 10.52
N GLY A 342 -14.41 -27.55 10.96
CA GLY A 342 -13.25 -28.38 10.63
C GLY A 342 -12.03 -28.20 11.54
N TYR A 343 -12.15 -27.47 12.65
CA TYR A 343 -11.12 -27.27 13.66
C TYR A 343 -11.47 -27.95 15.00
N GLN A 344 -10.46 -28.17 15.84
CA GLN A 344 -10.59 -28.67 17.20
C GLN A 344 -9.64 -27.95 18.16
N LEU A 345 -9.88 -28.04 19.48
CA LEU A 345 -8.90 -27.60 20.48
C LEU A 345 -7.62 -28.43 20.35
N SER A 346 -6.47 -27.77 20.36
CA SER A 346 -5.15 -28.42 20.35
C SER A 346 -4.16 -27.83 21.35
N GLY A 347 -4.48 -26.72 22.00
CA GLY A 347 -3.61 -26.14 23.03
C GLY A 347 -4.27 -24.94 23.70
N PHE A 348 -3.53 -24.32 24.61
CA PHE A 348 -3.95 -23.11 25.30
C PHE A 348 -2.89 -22.01 25.22
N PHE A 349 -3.34 -20.78 25.41
CA PHE A 349 -2.46 -19.65 25.67
C PHE A 349 -3.07 -18.75 26.73
N GLY A 350 -2.26 -18.00 27.48
CA GLY A 350 -2.79 -17.19 28.56
C GLY A 350 -1.75 -16.82 29.61
N ARG A 351 -2.22 -16.73 30.86
CA ARG A 351 -1.39 -16.45 32.02
C ARG A 351 -1.77 -17.32 33.20
N ASP A 352 -0.76 -17.81 33.91
CA ASP A 352 -0.94 -18.70 35.05
C ASP A 352 0.06 -18.46 36.19
N GLY A 353 -0.24 -19.04 37.34
CA GLY A 353 0.64 -19.07 38.50
C GLY A 353 0.19 -20.20 39.42
N ASP A 354 -0.13 -19.87 40.67
CA ASP A 354 -0.76 -20.84 41.58
C ASP A 354 -2.19 -21.24 41.15
N GLU A 355 -2.82 -20.45 40.28
CA GLU A 355 -4.15 -20.65 39.66
C GLU A 355 -4.12 -20.15 38.21
N ILE A 356 -5.17 -20.39 37.42
CA ILE A 356 -5.30 -19.80 36.07
C ILE A 356 -5.78 -18.35 36.18
N ASP A 357 -4.97 -17.42 35.66
CA ASP A 357 -5.29 -15.99 35.63
C ASP A 357 -6.03 -15.61 34.35
N ARG A 358 -5.58 -16.12 33.20
CA ARG A 358 -6.13 -15.83 31.88
C ARG A 358 -6.00 -17.05 30.96
N LEU A 359 -7.01 -17.33 30.14
CA LEU A 359 -7.00 -18.49 29.25
C LEU A 359 -7.71 -18.22 27.92
N GLY A 360 -7.04 -18.57 26.83
CA GLY A 360 -7.55 -18.69 25.47
C GLY A 360 -7.29 -20.09 24.91
N ALA A 361 -8.05 -20.46 23.89
CA ALA A 361 -8.00 -21.75 23.20
C ALA A 361 -7.27 -21.63 21.85
N ILE A 362 -6.47 -22.64 21.53
CA ILE A 362 -5.80 -22.78 20.23
C ILE A 362 -6.56 -23.82 19.42
N TRP A 363 -7.19 -23.40 18.34
CA TRP A 363 -7.91 -24.22 17.40
C TRP A 363 -7.00 -24.65 16.25
N THR A 364 -6.99 -25.93 15.89
CA THR A 364 -6.25 -26.38 14.69
C THR A 364 -7.12 -27.23 13.77
N SER A 365 -6.85 -27.21 12.47
CA SER A 365 -7.56 -28.03 11.49
C SER A 365 -7.44 -29.51 11.85
N ILE A 366 -8.57 -30.22 11.82
CA ILE A 366 -8.64 -31.66 12.06
C ILE A 366 -7.93 -32.42 10.92
N LYS A 367 -7.88 -31.86 9.71
CA LYS A 367 -7.13 -32.44 8.60
C LYS A 367 -5.69 -31.95 8.65
N LYS A 368 -4.73 -32.87 8.47
CA LYS A 368 -3.32 -32.54 8.32
C LYS A 368 -3.14 -31.70 7.05
N ILE A 369 -2.48 -30.55 7.18
CA ILE A 369 -2.05 -29.72 6.05
C ILE A 369 -0.54 -29.85 5.93
N GLU A 370 -0.05 -30.26 4.76
CA GLU A 370 1.37 -30.53 4.56
C GLU A 370 2.11 -29.23 4.19
N ALA A 371 2.90 -28.71 5.13
CA ALA A 371 3.90 -27.68 4.84
C ALA A 371 5.14 -28.37 4.24
N THR A 372 5.49 -28.02 3.00
CA THR A 372 6.75 -28.44 2.40
C THR A 372 7.80 -27.42 2.81
N ALA A 373 8.63 -27.74 3.80
CA ALA A 373 9.81 -26.92 4.12
C ALA A 373 10.72 -26.91 2.88
N THR A 374 10.73 -25.78 2.19
CA THR A 374 11.58 -25.52 1.03
C THR A 374 12.80 -24.78 1.55
N GLU A 375 14.00 -25.25 1.19
CA GLU A 375 15.24 -24.47 1.40
C GLU A 375 15.02 -23.05 0.85
N PRO A 376 15.39 -21.98 1.58
CA PRO A 376 15.15 -20.62 1.13
C PRO A 376 15.80 -20.41 -0.24
N LEU A 377 15.02 -19.91 -1.19
CA LEU A 377 15.52 -19.56 -2.52
C LEU A 377 16.48 -18.38 -2.38
N GLU A 378 17.67 -18.50 -2.98
CA GLU A 378 18.67 -17.44 -3.03
C GLU A 378 18.73 -16.86 -4.45
N VAL A 379 18.84 -15.52 -4.55
CA VAL A 379 19.03 -14.81 -5.81
C VAL A 379 20.52 -14.59 -6.02
N MET A 380 21.10 -15.13 -7.09
CA MET A 380 22.51 -14.93 -7.41
C MET A 380 22.67 -13.82 -8.45
N ASP A 381 23.74 -13.03 -8.35
CA ASP A 381 24.04 -11.97 -9.32
C ASP A 381 24.17 -12.49 -10.76
N ASP A 382 24.83 -13.65 -10.94
CA ASP A 382 24.99 -14.29 -12.25
C ASP A 382 23.66 -14.81 -12.85
N ASP A 383 22.53 -14.73 -12.12
CA ASP A 383 21.22 -15.09 -12.67
C ASP A 383 20.65 -14.04 -13.62
N ILE A 384 21.20 -12.83 -13.64
CA ILE A 384 20.84 -11.75 -14.56
C ILE A 384 22.07 -11.34 -15.36
N LEU A 385 21.99 -11.41 -16.69
CA LEU A 385 23.07 -11.00 -17.60
C LEU A 385 22.53 -10.06 -18.66
N LEU A 386 23.09 -8.87 -18.76
CA LEU A 386 22.74 -7.92 -19.82
C LEU A 386 23.64 -8.15 -21.03
N SER A 387 23.08 -8.04 -22.23
CA SER A 387 23.87 -8.07 -23.47
C SER A 387 24.74 -6.83 -23.63
N GLU A 388 25.38 -6.68 -24.79
CA GLU A 388 25.84 -5.36 -25.24
C GLU A 388 24.64 -4.54 -25.75
N LEU A 389 24.75 -3.21 -25.71
CA LEU A 389 23.77 -2.32 -26.32
C LEU A 389 24.02 -2.17 -27.82
N PHE A 390 22.97 -2.34 -28.62
CA PHE A 390 23.01 -2.08 -30.04
C PHE A 390 22.63 -0.61 -30.32
N ARG A 391 23.59 0.18 -30.85
CA ARG A 391 23.49 1.57 -31.40
C ARG A 391 23.75 2.77 -30.45
N GLY A 392 23.34 3.99 -30.86
CA GLY A 392 23.79 5.32 -30.40
C GLY A 392 23.01 6.01 -29.25
N PRO A 393 23.41 7.26 -28.88
CA PRO A 393 23.18 7.84 -27.55
C PRO A 393 21.86 8.61 -27.38
N HIS A 394 20.90 8.44 -28.29
CA HIS A 394 19.70 9.27 -28.29
C HIS A 394 18.52 8.58 -27.60
N GLY A 395 17.42 9.31 -27.39
CA GLY A 395 16.26 8.81 -26.67
C GLY A 395 16.47 8.77 -25.15
N THR A 396 15.38 8.56 -24.43
CA THR A 396 15.33 8.42 -22.96
C THR A 396 15.67 7.00 -22.58
N ALA A 397 16.41 6.80 -21.49
CA ALA A 397 16.83 5.47 -21.07
C ALA A 397 15.65 4.64 -20.53
N PHE A 398 15.65 3.34 -20.79
CA PHE A 398 14.68 2.39 -20.24
C PHE A 398 15.37 1.08 -19.85
N SER A 399 14.78 0.34 -18.91
CA SER A 399 15.24 -1.00 -18.53
C SER A 399 14.14 -1.76 -17.80
N ASP A 400 13.93 -3.00 -18.19
CA ASP A 400 13.02 -3.95 -17.52
C ASP A 400 13.68 -4.66 -16.32
N VAL A 401 14.91 -4.29 -15.96
CA VAL A 401 15.69 -5.03 -14.94
C VAL A 401 15.05 -5.01 -13.55
N ASN A 402 14.26 -3.98 -13.23
CA ASN A 402 13.56 -3.84 -11.96
C ASN A 402 12.12 -4.36 -12.01
N THR A 403 11.62 -4.77 -13.19
CA THR A 403 10.28 -5.34 -13.37
C THR A 403 10.31 -6.85 -13.60
N LEU A 404 11.50 -7.44 -13.78
CA LEU A 404 11.66 -8.87 -13.98
C LEU A 404 11.47 -9.64 -12.67
N VAL A 405 10.90 -10.84 -12.81
CA VAL A 405 10.87 -11.84 -11.75
C VAL A 405 11.63 -13.07 -12.23
N LEU A 406 12.61 -13.55 -11.45
CA LEU A 406 13.36 -14.74 -11.83
C LEU A 406 12.44 -15.97 -11.86
N GLY A 407 12.63 -16.81 -12.88
CA GLY A 407 11.74 -17.96 -13.14
C GLY A 407 10.43 -17.60 -13.83
N GLN A 408 10.27 -16.36 -14.32
CA GLN A 408 9.10 -15.95 -15.10
C GLN A 408 8.94 -16.75 -16.41
N THR A 409 7.68 -16.91 -16.82
CA THR A 409 7.30 -17.56 -18.09
C THR A 409 6.91 -16.50 -19.11
N ALA A 410 7.58 -16.49 -20.27
CA ALA A 410 7.25 -15.57 -21.36
C ALA A 410 6.10 -16.12 -22.21
N GLY A 411 5.06 -15.31 -22.44
CA GLY A 411 3.95 -15.62 -23.35
C GLY A 411 4.24 -15.26 -24.80
N GLY A 412 5.05 -14.22 -25.03
CA GLY A 412 5.33 -13.75 -26.38
C GLY A 412 6.18 -12.48 -26.45
N VAL A 413 6.47 -12.08 -27.68
CA VAL A 413 7.11 -10.80 -27.97
C VAL A 413 6.48 -10.16 -29.20
N THR A 414 6.29 -8.85 -29.15
CA THR A 414 5.80 -8.04 -30.27
C THR A 414 6.87 -7.04 -30.70
N ILE A 415 7.10 -6.97 -32.02
CA ILE A 415 7.92 -5.94 -32.67
C ILE A 415 6.99 -5.07 -33.49
N ARG A 416 6.87 -3.79 -33.12
CA ARG A 416 6.11 -2.80 -33.88
C ARG A 416 7.04 -2.06 -34.82
N ALA A 417 6.81 -2.22 -36.13
CA ALA A 417 7.73 -1.68 -37.13
C ALA A 417 7.07 -1.39 -38.49
N GLU A 418 7.71 -0.52 -39.26
CA GLU A 418 7.56 -0.34 -40.71
C GLU A 418 8.96 -0.32 -41.37
N ASP A 419 9.47 0.87 -41.73
CA ASP A 419 10.84 1.05 -42.22
C ASP A 419 11.87 0.93 -41.09
N ARG A 420 11.44 1.22 -39.86
CA ARG A 420 12.24 1.21 -38.63
C ARG A 420 11.44 0.52 -37.52
N VAL A 421 12.11 0.25 -36.40
CA VAL A 421 11.44 -0.31 -35.21
C VAL A 421 10.94 0.83 -34.34
N ASP A 422 9.62 0.92 -34.23
CA ASP A 422 8.91 1.93 -33.46
C ASP A 422 8.81 1.54 -31.99
N ALA A 423 8.46 0.27 -31.71
CA ALA A 423 8.34 -0.25 -30.35
C ALA A 423 8.64 -1.75 -30.23
N VAL A 424 8.93 -2.18 -29.00
CA VAL A 424 9.03 -3.58 -28.59
C VAL A 424 8.14 -3.83 -27.38
N THR A 425 7.51 -5.00 -27.34
CA THR A 425 6.72 -5.45 -26.19
C THR A 425 7.13 -6.86 -25.81
N PHE A 426 7.50 -7.07 -24.55
CA PHE A 426 7.71 -8.39 -23.98
C PHE A 426 6.52 -8.76 -23.08
N HIS A 427 5.93 -9.94 -23.30
CA HIS A 427 4.78 -10.44 -22.55
C HIS A 427 5.20 -11.57 -21.63
N VAL A 428 4.95 -11.39 -20.34
CA VAL A 428 5.15 -12.39 -19.29
C VAL A 428 3.78 -12.88 -18.83
N THR A 429 3.61 -14.19 -18.68
CA THR A 429 2.36 -14.83 -18.25
C THR A 429 2.38 -15.30 -16.78
N GLU A 430 3.57 -15.58 -16.25
CA GLU A 430 3.76 -16.04 -14.87
C GLU A 430 5.00 -15.38 -14.25
N PRO A 431 5.02 -15.10 -12.93
CA PRO A 431 3.97 -15.41 -11.95
C PRO A 431 2.74 -14.49 -12.03
N ALA A 432 2.87 -13.33 -12.67
CA ALA A 432 1.77 -12.42 -12.97
C ALA A 432 1.85 -11.98 -14.43
N GLU A 433 0.69 -11.65 -15.01
CA GLU A 433 0.65 -11.16 -16.39
C GLU A 433 1.19 -9.73 -16.47
N VAL A 434 2.25 -9.52 -17.26
CA VAL A 434 2.93 -8.22 -17.40
C VAL A 434 3.28 -7.96 -18.87
N TYR A 435 3.08 -6.71 -19.31
CA TYR A 435 3.48 -6.23 -20.62
C TYR A 435 4.55 -5.14 -20.46
N MET A 436 5.78 -5.45 -20.85
CA MET A 436 6.91 -4.51 -20.83
C MET A 436 7.01 -3.85 -22.20
N VAL A 437 6.60 -2.58 -22.31
CA VAL A 437 6.48 -1.85 -23.58
C VAL A 437 7.45 -0.69 -23.64
N HIS A 438 8.23 -0.61 -24.71
CA HIS A 438 9.16 0.50 -24.96
C HIS A 438 9.04 0.99 -26.40
N GLY A 439 9.11 2.30 -26.62
CA GLY A 439 9.00 2.92 -27.94
C GLY A 439 7.70 3.70 -28.18
N GLY A 440 7.45 4.04 -29.44
CA GLY A 440 6.31 4.84 -29.85
C GLY A 440 5.15 4.05 -30.46
N THR A 441 4.12 4.77 -30.92
CA THR A 441 2.87 4.19 -31.44
C THR A 441 2.87 3.98 -32.96
N GLY A 442 3.95 4.37 -33.65
CA GLY A 442 4.12 4.21 -35.10
C GLY A 442 4.22 2.75 -35.53
N GLY A 443 4.20 2.49 -36.84
CA GLY A 443 4.41 1.15 -37.38
C GLY A 443 3.26 0.16 -37.19
N THR A 444 3.53 -1.11 -37.51
CA THR A 444 2.57 -2.23 -37.41
C THR A 444 3.10 -3.36 -36.53
N ASP A 445 2.21 -3.98 -35.74
CA ASP A 445 2.58 -5.07 -34.84
C ASP A 445 2.86 -6.35 -35.60
N ASN A 446 4.00 -6.96 -35.26
CA ASN A 446 4.28 -8.36 -35.52
C ASN A 446 4.44 -9.04 -34.18
N THR A 447 3.69 -10.10 -33.91
CA THR A 447 3.72 -10.82 -32.62
C THR A 447 4.13 -12.27 -32.81
N LEU A 448 5.01 -12.75 -31.94
CA LEU A 448 5.37 -14.16 -31.77
C LEU A 448 4.86 -14.61 -30.41
N VAL A 449 3.91 -15.53 -30.44
CA VAL A 449 3.42 -16.23 -29.25
C VAL A 449 4.31 -17.46 -29.04
N LEU A 450 4.79 -17.64 -27.82
CA LEU A 450 5.69 -18.74 -27.47
C LEU A 450 4.89 -19.99 -27.09
N GLY A 451 5.30 -21.14 -27.66
CA GLY A 451 4.75 -22.43 -27.29
C GLY A 451 5.30 -22.96 -25.95
N THR A 452 4.73 -24.06 -25.46
CA THR A 452 5.22 -24.71 -24.23
C THR A 452 6.71 -25.09 -24.35
N GLY A 453 7.52 -24.60 -23.42
CA GLY A 453 8.98 -24.83 -23.39
C GLY A 453 9.76 -24.10 -24.50
N GLU A 454 9.12 -23.18 -25.21
CA GLU A 454 9.77 -22.27 -26.14
C GLU A 454 10.22 -21.01 -25.42
N TYR A 455 11.45 -20.57 -25.68
CA TYR A 455 12.00 -19.33 -25.14
C TYR A 455 12.88 -18.63 -26.17
N ILE A 456 12.90 -17.31 -26.09
CA ILE A 456 13.74 -16.46 -26.94
C ILE A 456 15.18 -16.52 -26.41
N ASN A 457 16.12 -16.79 -27.30
CA ASN A 457 17.53 -17.00 -26.95
C ASN A 457 18.49 -16.23 -27.86
N SER A 458 17.99 -15.43 -28.81
CA SER A 458 18.82 -14.66 -29.72
C SER A 458 18.15 -13.38 -30.17
N ILE A 459 18.97 -12.36 -30.43
CA ILE A 459 18.58 -11.08 -31.02
C ILE A 459 19.59 -10.69 -32.11
N GLU A 460 19.11 -10.19 -33.24
CA GLU A 460 19.88 -9.47 -34.25
C GLU A 460 19.25 -8.09 -34.43
N ALA A 461 20.08 -7.05 -34.36
CA ALA A 461 19.66 -5.66 -34.49
C ALA A 461 20.47 -4.98 -35.60
N HIS A 462 19.78 -4.22 -36.46
CA HIS A 462 20.40 -3.36 -37.47
C HIS A 462 20.06 -1.90 -37.20
N TRP A 463 20.99 -1.00 -37.45
CA TRP A 463 20.82 0.43 -37.22
C TRP A 463 21.42 1.29 -38.32
N ASP A 464 20.91 2.51 -38.45
CA ASP A 464 21.47 3.54 -39.32
C ASP A 464 21.03 4.93 -38.83
N LYS A 465 21.46 5.97 -39.55
CA LYS A 465 21.13 7.37 -39.26
C LYS A 465 19.95 7.85 -40.07
N LYS A 466 18.99 8.47 -39.39
CA LYS A 466 17.88 9.24 -39.96
C LYS A 466 18.02 10.69 -39.50
N LYS A 467 18.33 11.61 -40.43
CA LYS A 467 18.51 13.04 -40.12
C LYS A 467 19.48 13.28 -38.93
N ASP A 468 20.65 12.66 -38.99
CA ASP A 468 21.70 12.66 -37.95
C ASP A 468 21.35 11.96 -36.62
N HIS A 469 20.17 11.34 -36.52
CA HIS A 469 19.75 10.54 -35.38
C HIS A 469 19.97 9.04 -35.64
N THR A 470 20.72 8.37 -34.76
CA THR A 470 20.89 6.91 -34.87
C THR A 470 19.65 6.20 -34.35
N ARG A 471 19.10 5.23 -35.11
CA ARG A 471 17.84 4.50 -34.81
C ARG A 471 17.99 3.00 -35.10
N VAL A 472 17.19 2.13 -34.46
CA VAL A 472 17.05 0.74 -34.96
C VAL A 472 16.19 0.76 -36.20
N PHE A 473 16.72 0.18 -37.25
CA PHE A 473 15.97 -0.01 -38.48
C PHE A 473 15.36 -1.40 -38.55
N TYR A 474 15.99 -2.42 -37.95
CA TYR A 474 15.46 -3.79 -37.95
C TYR A 474 15.82 -4.54 -36.69
N LEU A 475 14.89 -5.37 -36.21
CA LEU A 475 15.10 -6.38 -35.18
C LEU A 475 14.67 -7.75 -35.69
N ASN A 476 15.40 -8.77 -35.26
CA ASN A 476 15.01 -10.17 -35.38
C ASN A 476 15.28 -10.87 -34.05
N LEU A 477 14.29 -11.60 -33.53
CA LEU A 477 14.39 -12.40 -32.31
C LEU A 477 14.18 -13.87 -32.66
N GLY A 478 15.07 -14.75 -32.20
CA GLY A 478 15.00 -16.19 -32.45
C GLY A 478 14.80 -17.02 -31.18
N THR A 479 14.15 -18.17 -31.31
CA THR A 479 13.84 -19.08 -30.20
C THR A 479 14.66 -20.36 -30.22
N ASN A 480 14.69 -21.06 -29.09
CA ASN A 480 15.30 -22.39 -28.95
C ASN A 480 14.65 -23.46 -29.87
N GLN A 481 13.42 -23.24 -30.34
CA GLN A 481 12.71 -24.16 -31.24
C GLN A 481 12.87 -23.77 -32.72
N GLY A 482 13.63 -22.73 -33.02
CA GLY A 482 13.91 -22.28 -34.38
C GLY A 482 12.81 -21.41 -35.00
N ASN A 483 11.83 -20.94 -34.21
CA ASN A 483 10.93 -19.88 -34.64
C ASN A 483 11.64 -18.53 -34.51
N SER A 484 11.13 -17.53 -35.24
CA SER A 484 11.68 -16.19 -35.20
C SER A 484 10.63 -15.15 -35.54
N ILE A 485 10.87 -13.93 -35.08
CA ILE A 485 10.08 -12.75 -35.44
C ILE A 485 11.00 -11.62 -35.81
N SER A 486 10.62 -10.88 -36.86
CA SER A 486 11.37 -9.71 -37.28
C SER A 486 10.46 -8.58 -37.71
N GLY A 487 10.95 -7.35 -37.59
CA GLY A 487 10.29 -6.15 -38.09
C GLY A 487 11.31 -5.10 -38.49
N GLY A 488 10.97 -4.26 -39.47
CA GLY A 488 11.83 -3.18 -39.95
C GLY A 488 12.60 -3.49 -41.24
N THR A 489 13.55 -2.62 -41.60
CA THR A 489 14.43 -2.75 -42.77
C THR A 489 15.88 -3.02 -42.39
N GLN A 490 16.50 -4.04 -42.97
CA GLN A 490 17.91 -4.33 -42.72
C GLN A 490 18.83 -3.23 -43.27
N THR A 491 19.88 -2.92 -42.52
CA THR A 491 20.94 -1.96 -42.91
C THR A 491 22.31 -2.63 -42.85
N ASP A 492 23.35 -1.93 -43.32
CA ASP A 492 24.72 -2.47 -43.30
C ASP A 492 25.31 -2.57 -41.89
N ASN A 493 24.91 -1.69 -40.96
CA ASN A 493 25.36 -1.77 -39.56
C ASN A 493 24.47 -2.71 -38.78
N LYS A 494 25.05 -3.79 -38.26
CA LYS A 494 24.32 -4.80 -37.51
C LYS A 494 25.19 -5.50 -36.50
N ASN A 495 24.55 -6.07 -35.48
CA ASN A 495 25.16 -6.95 -34.50
C ASN A 495 24.09 -7.89 -33.93
N SER A 496 24.53 -8.94 -33.25
CA SER A 496 23.66 -9.95 -32.67
C SER A 496 24.18 -10.43 -31.32
N ALA A 497 23.28 -10.83 -30.44
CA ALA A 497 23.61 -11.52 -29.20
C ALA A 497 22.83 -12.84 -29.09
N THR A 498 23.43 -13.80 -28.40
CA THR A 498 22.82 -15.09 -28.07
C THR A 498 22.89 -15.28 -26.56
N ALA A 499 21.81 -15.77 -25.97
CA ALA A 499 21.76 -16.12 -24.56
C ALA A 499 22.82 -17.19 -24.25
N PRO A 500 23.54 -17.11 -23.12
CA PRO A 500 24.38 -18.20 -22.65
C PRO A 500 23.57 -19.49 -22.45
N ASP A 501 24.25 -20.63 -22.41
CA ASP A 501 23.60 -21.92 -22.17
C ASP A 501 22.83 -21.91 -20.84
N GLY A 502 21.53 -22.24 -20.91
CA GLY A 502 20.64 -22.24 -19.75
C GLY A 502 19.99 -20.89 -19.43
N TYR A 503 20.08 -19.89 -20.32
CA TYR A 503 19.44 -18.59 -20.17
C TYR A 503 18.34 -18.35 -21.20
N GLN A 504 17.41 -17.47 -20.87
CA GLN A 504 16.32 -17.00 -21.74
C GLN A 504 16.17 -15.48 -21.68
N LEU A 505 15.52 -14.89 -22.69
CA LEU A 505 15.12 -13.48 -22.66
C LEU A 505 14.09 -13.25 -21.54
N SER A 506 14.29 -12.21 -20.74
CA SER A 506 13.36 -11.80 -19.69
C SER A 506 12.95 -10.33 -19.73
N GLY A 507 13.55 -9.55 -20.63
CA GLY A 507 13.22 -8.13 -20.78
C GLY A 507 14.21 -7.43 -21.68
N PHE A 508 13.98 -6.14 -21.89
CA PHE A 508 14.82 -5.26 -22.70
C PHE A 508 15.37 -4.12 -21.86
N TYR A 509 16.45 -3.52 -22.35
CA TYR A 509 16.96 -2.26 -21.83
C TYR A 509 17.58 -1.46 -22.95
N GLY A 510 17.66 -0.14 -22.82
CA GLY A 510 18.21 0.71 -23.85
C GLY A 510 17.69 2.14 -23.79
N ARG A 511 17.35 2.70 -24.96
CA ARG A 511 16.82 4.05 -25.10
C ARG A 511 15.71 4.12 -26.15
N ALA A 512 14.70 4.94 -25.91
CA ALA A 512 13.58 5.09 -26.83
C ALA A 512 12.97 6.50 -26.79
N GLY A 513 12.19 6.80 -27.80
CA GLY A 513 11.24 7.91 -27.87
C GLY A 513 10.10 7.48 -28.78
N ASP A 514 9.81 8.25 -29.83
CA ASP A 514 8.86 7.83 -30.89
C ASP A 514 9.29 6.53 -31.60
N GLU A 515 10.59 6.22 -31.59
CA GLU A 515 11.19 5.03 -32.20
C GLU A 515 12.29 4.49 -31.26
N ILE A 516 12.71 3.24 -31.47
CA ILE A 516 13.72 2.56 -30.64
C ILE A 516 15.14 3.11 -30.98
N ASP A 517 15.81 3.75 -29.99
CA ASP A 517 17.10 4.50 -30.10
C ASP A 517 18.37 3.90 -29.47
N GLN A 518 18.29 3.13 -28.37
CA GLN A 518 19.23 2.06 -27.96
C GLN A 518 18.52 0.78 -27.42
N ILE A 519 19.08 -0.44 -27.57
CA ILE A 519 18.39 -1.71 -27.23
C ILE A 519 19.43 -2.77 -26.97
N GLY A 520 19.24 -3.48 -25.89
CA GLY A 520 19.88 -4.71 -25.52
C GLY A 520 18.84 -5.60 -24.85
N VAL A 521 19.26 -6.80 -24.51
CA VAL A 521 18.41 -7.84 -23.94
C VAL A 521 18.91 -8.23 -22.56
N ILE A 522 17.97 -8.49 -21.67
CA ILE A 522 18.22 -9.00 -20.32
C ILE A 522 18.01 -10.52 -20.37
N TRP A 523 19.08 -11.26 -20.15
CA TRP A 523 19.06 -12.71 -20.05
C TRP A 523 18.92 -13.13 -18.59
N THR A 524 18.01 -14.05 -18.30
CA THR A 524 17.95 -14.69 -16.98
C THR A 524 18.19 -16.18 -17.05
N ARG A 525 18.77 -16.75 -16.00
CA ARG A 525 18.97 -18.20 -15.89
C ARG A 525 17.60 -18.89 -15.77
N ILE A 526 17.29 -19.82 -16.68
CA ILE A 526 15.99 -20.53 -16.74
C ILE A 526 15.70 -21.29 -15.44
N ALA A 527 16.74 -21.81 -14.78
CA ALA A 527 16.60 -22.56 -13.53
C ALA A 527 16.54 -21.67 -12.28
N ALA A 528 16.83 -20.37 -12.40
CA ALA A 528 16.74 -19.45 -11.27
C ALA A 528 15.28 -19.24 -10.89
N LYS A 529 15.02 -19.09 -9.60
CA LYS A 529 13.70 -18.81 -9.06
C LYS A 529 13.78 -17.51 -8.28
N GLY A 530 12.84 -16.63 -8.52
CA GLY A 530 12.68 -15.41 -7.73
C GLY A 530 12.29 -15.73 -6.30
N VAL A 531 12.59 -14.78 -5.43
CA VAL A 531 12.06 -14.73 -4.08
C VAL A 531 10.77 -13.90 -4.10
N SER A 532 9.81 -14.25 -3.26
CA SER A 532 8.58 -13.47 -3.08
C SER A 532 8.56 -12.84 -1.70
N LEU A 533 7.99 -11.63 -1.61
CA LEU A 533 7.64 -11.01 -0.33
C LEU A 533 6.84 -11.98 0.56
N THR A 534 5.95 -12.77 -0.04
CA THR A 534 5.05 -13.71 0.64
C THR A 534 5.62 -15.11 0.85
N ASP A 535 6.92 -15.32 0.57
CA ASP A 535 7.58 -16.59 0.91
C ASP A 535 7.43 -16.87 2.40
N ASP A 536 7.05 -18.11 2.74
CA ASP A 536 7.00 -18.57 4.13
C ASP A 536 8.43 -18.74 4.64
N MET A 537 8.89 -17.75 5.41
CA MET A 537 10.21 -17.77 6.06
C MET A 537 10.19 -18.61 7.35
N GLY A 538 9.09 -19.32 7.61
CA GLY A 538 8.88 -20.15 8.79
C GLY A 538 8.48 -19.35 10.03
N MET A 539 8.24 -20.08 11.12
CA MET A 539 8.02 -19.49 12.44
C MET A 539 9.34 -19.38 13.18
N HIS A 540 9.74 -18.16 13.52
CA HIS A 540 10.94 -17.96 14.33
C HIS A 540 10.64 -18.23 15.82
N LEU A 541 10.95 -19.43 16.32
CA LEU A 541 10.71 -19.82 17.72
C LEU A 541 11.70 -19.21 18.75
N GLY A 542 12.52 -18.25 18.33
CA GLY A 542 13.38 -17.44 19.18
C GLY A 542 13.87 -16.21 18.42
N SER A 543 14.21 -15.14 19.13
CA SER A 543 14.91 -14.01 18.53
C SER A 543 16.37 -14.40 18.32
N GLY A 544 16.85 -14.34 17.07
CA GLY A 544 18.30 -14.37 16.78
C GLY A 544 19.08 -13.28 17.53
N SER A 545 18.37 -12.35 18.19
CA SER A 545 18.88 -11.22 18.97
C SER A 545 19.28 -11.56 20.42
N GLY A 546 19.12 -12.82 20.87
CA GLY A 546 19.46 -13.22 22.24
C GLY A 546 18.52 -12.64 23.32
N SER A 547 17.43 -12.00 22.89
CA SER A 547 16.48 -11.27 23.74
C SER A 547 15.41 -12.15 24.39
N GLY A 548 15.34 -13.43 24.01
CA GLY A 548 14.34 -14.40 24.45
C GLY A 548 12.91 -14.09 23.99
N PHE A 549 12.69 -13.08 23.15
CA PHE A 549 11.37 -12.75 22.59
C PHE A 549 11.00 -13.74 21.47
N VAL A 550 9.82 -14.35 21.57
CA VAL A 550 9.35 -15.37 20.61
C VAL A 550 8.14 -14.82 19.85
N THR A 551 8.15 -14.83 18.52
CA THR A 551 6.97 -14.51 17.70
C THR A 551 6.30 -15.79 17.22
N TYR A 552 4.99 -15.74 17.02
CA TYR A 552 4.12 -16.88 16.75
C TYR A 552 3.41 -16.78 15.40
N SER A 553 3.64 -15.68 14.67
CA SER A 553 3.20 -15.43 13.30
C SER A 553 4.16 -16.03 12.27
N THR A 554 3.63 -16.45 11.11
CA THR A 554 4.43 -16.79 9.92
C THR A 554 5.25 -15.58 9.51
N SER A 555 6.57 -15.74 9.46
CA SER A 555 7.45 -14.67 9.01
C SER A 555 7.35 -14.57 7.49
N ILE A 556 7.01 -13.38 7.00
CA ILE A 556 7.24 -13.01 5.60
C ILE A 556 8.61 -12.35 5.48
N ARG A 557 9.09 -12.10 4.25
CA ARG A 557 10.36 -11.39 4.06
C ARG A 557 10.27 -9.95 4.58
N ASN A 558 11.23 -9.53 5.41
CA ASN A 558 11.37 -8.14 5.81
C ASN A 558 12.14 -7.37 4.74
N TRP A 559 11.42 -6.77 3.80
CA TRP A 559 11.96 -5.86 2.80
C TRP A 559 11.67 -4.41 3.15
N VAL A 560 12.45 -3.47 2.63
CA VAL A 560 12.23 -2.02 2.84
C VAL A 560 10.83 -1.62 2.33
N GLY A 561 10.42 -2.14 1.17
CA GLY A 561 9.14 -1.81 0.55
C GLY A 561 9.15 -0.45 -0.15
N PRO A 562 8.12 -0.15 -0.97
CA PRO A 562 8.11 1.05 -1.83
C PRO A 562 7.93 2.36 -1.04
N THR A 563 7.17 2.32 0.04
CA THR A 563 6.65 3.48 0.81
C THR A 563 7.71 4.28 1.55
N ILE A 564 8.80 3.65 1.98
CA ILE A 564 9.87 4.32 2.75
C ILE A 564 10.63 5.35 1.89
N SER A 565 10.57 5.22 0.57
CA SER A 565 11.24 6.10 -0.40
C SER A 565 10.35 7.23 -0.94
N ASP A 566 9.08 7.31 -0.54
CA ASP A 566 8.11 8.23 -1.11
C ASP A 566 7.83 9.43 -0.16
N PRO A 567 8.26 10.65 -0.53
CA PRO A 567 8.06 11.83 0.30
C PRO A 567 6.63 12.36 0.20
N THR A 568 6.00 12.61 1.35
CA THR A 568 4.70 13.30 1.44
C THR A 568 4.81 14.82 1.41
N ASP A 569 6.01 15.35 1.65
CA ASP A 569 6.30 16.77 1.83
C ASP A 569 7.56 17.18 1.08
N LYS A 570 7.88 18.48 1.12
CA LYS A 570 9.04 19.04 0.38
C LYS A 570 10.37 18.93 1.11
N ALA A 571 10.34 18.69 2.41
CA ALA A 571 11.51 18.56 3.27
C ALA A 571 11.11 17.92 4.60
N CYS A 572 12.06 17.29 5.28
CA CYS A 572 11.96 16.96 6.69
C CYS A 572 13.02 17.68 7.53
N TYR A 573 12.74 17.98 8.79
CA TYR A 573 13.66 18.60 9.75
C TYR A 573 14.40 17.57 10.57
N ARG A 574 15.71 17.71 10.67
CA ARG A 574 16.58 16.80 11.40
C ARG A 574 16.47 17.05 12.90
N LYS A 575 16.31 15.98 13.68
CA LYS A 575 16.22 16.06 15.14
C LYS A 575 17.63 16.14 15.72
N THR A 576 17.84 17.01 16.70
CA THR A 576 19.11 17.13 17.44
C THR A 576 18.96 16.60 18.86
N GLU A 577 20.00 15.94 19.35
CA GLU A 577 20.08 15.34 20.69
C GLU A 577 21.47 15.55 21.29
N ASP A 578 21.57 15.56 22.62
CA ASP A 578 22.86 15.64 23.31
C ASP A 578 23.61 14.29 23.19
N PHE A 579 24.94 14.35 23.35
CA PHE A 579 25.73 13.13 23.49
C PHE A 579 25.46 12.42 24.82
N ASP A 580 25.67 11.10 24.83
CA ASP A 580 25.79 10.37 26.09
C ASP A 580 27.06 10.77 26.89
N SER A 581 27.18 10.23 28.11
CA SER A 581 28.33 10.45 29.00
C SER A 581 29.69 10.02 28.41
N HIS A 582 29.70 9.29 27.29
CA HIS A 582 30.89 8.82 26.58
C HIS A 582 31.11 9.53 25.24
N ASN A 583 30.36 10.60 24.93
CA ASN A 583 30.39 11.31 23.64
C ASN A 583 29.95 10.42 22.45
N ILE A 584 28.94 9.59 22.65
CA ILE A 584 28.37 8.67 21.64
C ILE A 584 26.96 9.15 21.29
N CYS A 585 26.62 9.09 20.01
CA CYS A 585 25.27 9.38 19.52
C CYS A 585 24.37 8.14 19.55
N PRO A 586 23.06 8.34 19.72
CA PRO A 586 22.09 7.26 19.55
C PRO A 586 22.13 6.74 18.11
N LEU A 587 21.72 5.48 17.92
CA LEU A 587 21.68 4.90 16.59
C LEU A 587 20.67 5.66 15.69
N GLY A 588 21.04 5.91 14.44
CA GLY A 588 20.30 6.79 13.52
C GLY A 588 20.75 8.25 13.54
N TYR A 589 21.75 8.60 14.36
CA TYR A 589 22.30 9.95 14.46
C TYR A 589 23.79 9.98 14.13
N GLY A 590 24.19 11.01 13.38
CA GLY A 590 25.58 11.39 13.14
C GLY A 590 26.05 12.46 14.13
N LYS A 591 27.37 12.59 14.28
CA LYS A 591 27.97 13.68 15.06
C LYS A 591 27.98 14.95 14.21
N ASP A 592 27.40 16.04 14.71
CA ASP A 592 27.53 17.35 14.11
C ASP A 592 27.94 18.39 15.15
N GLY A 593 29.18 18.87 15.04
CA GLY A 593 29.75 19.79 16.01
C GLY A 593 29.73 19.24 17.44
N GLY A 594 28.89 19.85 18.29
CA GLY A 594 28.74 19.54 19.71
C GLY A 594 27.54 18.67 20.05
N ASP A 595 26.74 18.28 19.05
CA ASP A 595 25.46 17.59 19.24
C ASP A 595 25.37 16.36 18.31
N CYS A 596 24.32 15.57 18.50
CA CYS A 596 23.92 14.47 17.63
C CYS A 596 22.78 14.91 16.73
N ILE A 597 22.85 14.65 15.43
CA ILE A 597 21.82 15.03 14.45
C ILE A 597 21.36 13.81 13.64
N THR A 598 20.06 13.67 13.38
CA THR A 598 19.55 12.52 12.62
C THR A 598 20.12 12.46 11.21
N TYR A 599 20.36 11.23 10.73
CA TYR A 599 20.68 11.00 9.32
C TYR A 599 19.48 11.28 8.41
N CYS A 600 19.74 11.62 7.15
CA CYS A 600 18.71 11.81 6.15
C CYS A 600 18.07 10.46 5.75
N PRO A 601 16.74 10.29 5.92
CA PRO A 601 16.03 9.04 5.62
C PRO A 601 15.85 8.85 4.11
N MET A 602 15.39 7.68 3.65
CA MET A 602 15.28 7.38 2.21
C MET A 602 14.31 8.31 1.46
N ALA A 603 13.17 8.68 2.05
CA ALA A 603 12.24 9.63 1.44
C ALA A 603 12.85 11.04 1.28
N TYR A 604 13.85 11.38 2.09
CA TYR A 604 14.51 12.68 2.10
C TYR A 604 16.03 12.50 2.17
N PRO A 605 16.70 11.99 1.13
CA PRO A 605 18.09 11.56 1.20
C PRO A 605 19.11 12.71 1.14
N VAL A 606 18.69 13.91 0.70
CA VAL A 606 19.62 15.02 0.40
C VAL A 606 19.68 16.00 1.58
N PRO A 607 20.82 16.22 2.25
CA PRO A 607 20.89 17.18 3.36
C PRO A 607 20.82 18.64 2.87
N CYS A 608 20.16 19.49 3.65
CA CYS A 608 20.11 20.93 3.47
C CYS A 608 20.13 21.65 4.82
N GLY A 609 21.32 21.74 5.43
CA GLY A 609 21.47 22.29 6.79
C GLY A 609 20.80 21.39 7.83
N ASP A 610 19.84 21.95 8.57
CA ASP A 610 19.05 21.24 9.59
C ASP A 610 17.86 20.46 8.99
N GLU A 611 17.82 20.33 7.67
CA GLU A 611 16.75 19.68 6.94
C GLU A 611 17.29 18.62 5.98
N CYS A 612 16.42 17.74 5.51
CA CYS A 612 16.66 16.86 4.40
C CYS A 612 15.57 17.03 3.34
N LEU A 613 15.96 16.97 2.07
CA LEU A 613 15.13 17.17 0.90
C LEU A 613 14.91 15.83 0.17
N PRO A 614 13.82 15.70 -0.60
CA PRO A 614 13.61 14.60 -1.53
C PRO A 614 14.78 14.36 -2.48
N GLN A 615 14.78 13.19 -3.11
CA GLN A 615 15.73 12.83 -4.16
C GLN A 615 15.77 13.94 -5.24
N ASN A 616 16.98 14.34 -5.65
CA ASN A 616 17.26 15.48 -6.55
C ASN A 616 16.94 16.90 -6.00
N GLY A 617 16.55 17.04 -4.73
CA GLY A 617 16.31 18.35 -4.12
C GLY A 617 17.54 19.27 -4.13
N ASP A 618 17.36 20.53 -4.52
CA ASP A 618 18.42 21.54 -4.53
C ASP A 618 18.34 22.46 -3.29
N CYS A 619 19.31 22.30 -2.39
CA CYS A 619 19.39 23.07 -1.15
C CYS A 619 19.52 24.59 -1.35
N LEU A 620 20.22 25.04 -2.40
CA LEU A 620 20.37 26.46 -2.68
C LEU A 620 19.02 27.07 -3.10
N ILE A 621 18.30 26.37 -3.97
CA ILE A 621 16.96 26.78 -4.41
C ILE A 621 16.00 26.79 -3.22
N ASP A 622 16.03 25.77 -2.36
CA ASP A 622 15.15 25.69 -1.21
C ASP A 622 15.42 26.78 -0.16
N THR A 623 16.69 27.03 0.15
CA THR A 623 17.11 28.13 1.03
C THR A 623 16.63 29.49 0.50
N LEU A 624 16.76 29.73 -0.81
CA LEU A 624 16.26 30.96 -1.43
C LEU A 624 14.73 31.07 -1.31
N LYS A 625 13.97 29.97 -1.54
CA LYS A 625 12.51 29.95 -1.37
C LYS A 625 12.09 30.39 0.03
N LYS A 626 12.78 29.92 1.08
CA LYS A 626 12.48 30.27 2.47
C LYS A 626 12.78 31.72 2.81
N ILE A 627 13.90 32.26 2.32
CA ILE A 627 14.21 33.69 2.47
C ILE A 627 13.10 34.55 1.83
N PHE A 628 12.63 34.17 0.63
CA PHE A 628 11.56 34.89 -0.04
C PHE A 628 10.16 34.68 0.60
N SER A 629 9.89 33.53 1.21
CA SER A 629 8.62 33.29 1.91
C SER A 629 8.52 34.13 3.19
N VAL A 630 9.60 34.26 3.98
CA VAL A 630 9.67 35.13 5.17
C VAL A 630 9.54 36.60 4.78
N ILE A 631 10.19 37.05 3.71
CA ILE A 631 10.03 38.43 3.19
C ILE A 631 8.58 38.68 2.75
N ALA A 632 7.91 37.71 2.13
CA ALA A 632 6.51 37.83 1.72
C ALA A 632 5.55 37.89 2.91
N VAL A 633 5.78 37.10 3.97
CA VAL A 633 4.99 37.17 5.21
C VAL A 633 5.23 38.49 5.95
N ALA A 634 6.48 38.97 5.99
CA ALA A 634 6.81 40.27 6.58
C ALA A 634 6.20 41.44 5.79
N LEU A 635 6.12 41.36 4.46
CA LEU A 635 5.41 42.36 3.64
C LEU A 635 3.89 42.30 3.84
N ASN A 636 3.30 41.11 3.91
CA ASN A 636 1.87 40.92 4.17
C ASN A 636 1.48 41.40 5.58
N ALA A 637 2.34 41.16 6.57
CA ALA A 637 2.17 41.69 7.93
C ALA A 637 2.36 43.22 7.98
N ALA A 638 3.28 43.77 7.18
CA ALA A 638 3.46 45.22 7.07
C ALA A 638 2.29 45.93 6.36
N THR A 639 1.52 45.21 5.53
CA THR A 639 0.29 45.75 4.91
C THR A 639 -0.93 45.70 5.84
N ASP A 640 -0.97 44.78 6.81
CA ASP A 640 -2.13 44.58 7.70
C ASP A 640 -1.97 45.08 9.16
N GLY A 641 -0.77 45.44 9.61
CA GLY A 641 -0.52 45.78 11.02
C GLY A 641 0.21 47.10 11.27
N VAL A 642 -0.50 48.09 11.83
CA VAL A 642 0.01 49.23 12.63
C VAL A 642 0.74 50.38 11.89
N PHE A 643 1.17 50.25 10.62
CA PHE A 643 1.72 51.38 9.83
C PHE A 643 0.76 51.95 8.75
N GLY A 644 -0.45 51.41 8.63
CA GLY A 644 -1.47 51.89 7.68
C GLY A 644 -1.82 53.38 7.81
N GLU A 645 -1.72 53.95 9.02
CA GLU A 645 -1.94 55.39 9.24
C GLU A 645 -0.75 56.27 8.85
N ILE A 646 0.49 55.75 8.82
CA ILE A 646 1.69 56.53 8.44
C ILE A 646 1.87 56.58 6.92
N LEU A 647 1.36 55.58 6.17
CA LEU A 647 1.56 55.43 4.73
C LEU A 647 0.64 56.27 3.84
N THR A 648 -0.35 56.96 4.39
CA THR A 648 -1.23 57.86 3.61
C THR A 648 -0.53 59.12 3.07
N THR A 649 0.75 59.34 3.42
CA THR A 649 1.44 60.61 3.15
C THR A 649 2.48 60.59 2.01
N PHE A 650 2.78 59.47 1.35
CA PHE A 650 3.75 59.45 0.23
C PHE A 650 3.33 58.57 -0.96
N LYS A 651 2.83 59.21 -2.04
CA LYS A 651 2.41 58.56 -3.30
C LYS A 651 3.51 57.80 -4.06
N GLU A 652 4.79 58.07 -3.79
CA GLU A 652 5.91 57.42 -4.48
C GLU A 652 6.26 56.03 -3.92
N VAL A 653 5.89 55.73 -2.67
CA VAL A 653 6.19 54.42 -2.02
C VAL A 653 5.20 53.33 -2.46
N ALA A 654 3.95 53.69 -2.74
CA ALA A 654 2.93 52.74 -3.22
C ALA A 654 3.29 52.12 -4.58
N LEU A 655 3.99 52.84 -5.46
CA LEU A 655 4.46 52.30 -6.74
C LEU A 655 5.55 51.23 -6.52
N VAL A 656 6.50 51.51 -5.62
CA VAL A 656 7.61 50.60 -5.28
C VAL A 656 7.11 49.34 -4.58
N ILE A 657 6.15 49.47 -3.66
CA ILE A 657 5.53 48.33 -2.98
C ILE A 657 4.70 47.49 -3.95
N ASN A 658 3.84 48.09 -4.77
CA ASN A 658 3.06 47.35 -5.76
C ASN A 658 3.95 46.68 -6.82
N CYS A 659 5.03 47.33 -7.23
CA CYS A 659 6.05 46.73 -8.09
C CYS A 659 6.70 45.51 -7.43
N ALA A 660 7.16 45.65 -6.19
CA ALA A 660 7.78 44.56 -5.42
C ALA A 660 6.80 43.39 -5.24
N THR A 661 5.54 43.64 -4.88
CA THR A 661 4.51 42.61 -4.71
C THR A 661 4.24 41.83 -6.01
N ASN A 662 4.14 42.52 -7.15
CA ASN A 662 3.91 41.85 -8.45
C ASN A 662 5.15 41.09 -8.94
N ILE A 663 6.36 41.63 -8.73
CA ILE A 663 7.61 40.91 -9.05
C ILE A 663 7.75 39.64 -8.19
N ILE A 664 7.43 39.72 -6.88
CA ILE A 664 7.47 38.56 -5.98
C ILE A 664 6.47 37.48 -6.42
N LYS A 665 5.29 37.85 -6.92
CA LYS A 665 4.29 36.91 -7.46
C LYS A 665 4.86 36.13 -8.65
N VAL A 666 5.48 36.84 -9.61
CA VAL A 666 6.10 36.25 -10.81
C VAL A 666 7.29 35.35 -10.44
N ILE A 667 8.15 35.79 -9.52
CA ILE A 667 9.29 35.01 -9.06
C ILE A 667 8.84 33.72 -8.36
N LYS A 668 7.78 33.76 -7.54
CA LYS A 668 7.20 32.56 -6.91
C LYS A 668 6.69 31.55 -7.92
N ALA A 669 6.03 32.01 -8.99
CA ALA A 669 5.55 31.14 -10.05
C ALA A 669 6.71 30.51 -10.85
N LEU A 670 7.71 31.31 -11.23
CA LEU A 670 8.92 30.82 -11.91
C LEU A 670 9.74 29.83 -11.07
N LEU A 671 9.86 30.06 -9.76
CA LEU A 671 10.54 29.13 -8.86
C LEU A 671 9.78 27.80 -8.71
N ARG A 672 8.44 27.82 -8.66
CA ARG A 672 7.62 26.58 -8.67
C ARG A 672 7.81 25.79 -9.95
N TYR A 673 7.80 26.47 -11.11
CA TYR A 673 8.05 25.86 -12.41
C TYR A 673 9.43 25.20 -12.51
N LEU A 674 10.49 25.90 -12.07
CA LEU A 674 11.84 25.35 -12.07
C LEU A 674 11.99 24.13 -11.15
N THR A 675 11.28 24.11 -10.03
CA THR A 675 11.30 22.97 -9.07
C THR A 675 10.62 21.75 -9.66
N LEU A 676 9.48 21.92 -10.33
CA LEU A 676 8.74 20.82 -10.94
C LEU A 676 9.56 20.10 -12.03
N ILE A 677 10.30 20.86 -12.85
CA ILE A 677 11.19 20.31 -13.88
C ILE A 677 12.37 19.54 -13.27
N GLN A 678 12.78 19.89 -12.04
CA GLN A 678 13.87 19.22 -11.32
C GLN A 678 13.39 17.97 -10.56
N ASP A 679 12.14 17.94 -10.09
CA ASP A 679 11.61 16.86 -9.23
C ASP A 679 11.09 15.63 -10.01
N THR A 680 10.57 15.78 -11.24
CA THR A 680 9.83 14.70 -11.94
C THR A 680 10.36 14.28 -13.32
N GLY A 681 11.38 14.97 -13.85
CA GLY A 681 11.88 14.76 -15.21
C GLY A 681 10.90 15.24 -16.31
N PRO A 682 11.39 15.56 -17.52
CA PRO A 682 10.60 16.29 -18.53
C PRO A 682 9.49 15.51 -19.26
N THR A 683 9.08 14.31 -18.82
CA THR A 683 8.31 13.36 -19.66
C THR A 683 7.00 12.80 -19.08
N SER A 684 6.55 13.13 -17.88
CA SER A 684 5.22 12.70 -17.42
C SER A 684 4.10 13.55 -18.03
N HIS A 685 2.95 12.95 -18.36
CA HIS A 685 1.78 13.67 -18.90
C HIS A 685 1.30 14.76 -17.93
N GLU A 686 1.48 14.56 -16.62
CA GLU A 686 1.22 15.54 -15.56
C GLU A 686 2.20 16.72 -15.59
N ALA A 687 3.49 16.47 -15.85
CA ALA A 687 4.50 17.54 -15.96
C ALA A 687 4.28 18.42 -17.20
N LEU A 688 3.80 17.85 -18.32
CA LEU A 688 3.41 18.61 -19.52
C LEU A 688 2.15 19.45 -19.30
N LEU A 689 1.18 18.94 -18.54
CA LEU A 689 -0.02 19.66 -18.13
C LEU A 689 0.37 20.83 -17.20
N ASP A 690 1.17 20.59 -16.16
CA ASP A 690 1.64 21.61 -15.22
C ASP A 690 2.57 22.65 -15.86
N ALA A 691 3.40 22.26 -16.83
CA ALA A 691 4.20 23.20 -17.62
C ALA A 691 3.31 24.10 -18.51
N ALA A 692 2.21 23.56 -19.05
CA ALA A 692 1.22 24.36 -19.77
C ALA A 692 0.45 25.30 -18.81
N TYR A 693 0.16 24.86 -17.58
CA TYR A 693 -0.49 25.66 -16.53
C TYR A 693 0.37 26.81 -15.98
N GLN A 694 1.70 26.78 -16.12
CA GLN A 694 2.59 27.87 -15.69
C GLN A 694 2.80 28.97 -16.75
N SER A 695 2.12 28.89 -17.91
CA SER A 695 2.26 29.88 -18.98
C SER A 695 1.65 31.26 -18.63
N ASP A 696 0.73 31.34 -17.66
CA ASP A 696 0.15 32.60 -17.14
C ASP A 696 1.22 33.50 -16.48
N ALA A 697 2.23 32.90 -15.82
CA ALA A 697 3.33 33.60 -15.17
C ALA A 697 4.14 34.45 -16.16
N VAL A 698 4.34 33.93 -17.38
CA VAL A 698 5.13 34.57 -18.44
C VAL A 698 4.26 35.43 -19.36
N LEU A 699 3.03 34.99 -19.65
CA LEU A 699 2.13 35.64 -20.62
C LEU A 699 1.32 36.79 -20.03
N VAL A 700 1.05 36.79 -18.72
CA VAL A 700 0.15 37.76 -18.08
C VAL A 700 0.81 38.41 -16.86
N ASP A 701 1.25 37.62 -15.88
CA ASP A 701 1.77 38.17 -14.62
C ASP A 701 3.08 38.96 -14.80
N LEU A 702 4.02 38.46 -15.60
CA LEU A 702 5.27 39.16 -15.90
C LEU A 702 5.04 40.50 -16.65
N PRO A 703 4.22 40.58 -17.72
CA PRO A 703 3.83 41.85 -18.35
C PRO A 703 3.12 42.83 -17.41
N VAL A 704 2.24 42.34 -16.51
CA VAL A 704 1.53 43.18 -15.52
C VAL A 704 2.50 43.71 -14.46
N ALA A 705 3.44 42.88 -13.99
CA ALA A 705 4.49 43.28 -13.07
C ALA A 705 5.40 44.35 -13.71
N VAL A 706 5.84 44.14 -14.95
CA VAL A 706 6.65 45.11 -15.70
C VAL A 706 5.90 46.43 -15.93
N CYS A 707 4.62 46.40 -16.33
CA CYS A 707 3.83 47.62 -16.50
C CYS A 707 3.65 48.39 -15.19
N THR A 708 3.32 47.69 -14.10
CA THR A 708 3.17 48.26 -12.76
C THR A 708 4.49 48.88 -12.26
N CYS A 709 5.62 48.19 -12.46
CA CYS A 709 6.95 48.66 -12.08
C CYS A 709 7.45 49.85 -12.90
N LEU A 710 7.08 49.94 -14.17
CA LEU A 710 7.43 51.05 -15.05
C LEU A 710 6.46 52.24 -14.93
N GLY A 711 5.47 52.17 -14.04
CA GLY A 711 4.43 53.20 -13.88
C GLY A 711 3.53 53.35 -15.11
N ILE A 712 3.46 52.31 -15.95
CA ILE A 712 2.64 52.27 -17.15
C ILE A 712 1.26 51.72 -16.75
N PRO A 713 0.15 52.39 -17.11
CA PRO A 713 -1.18 51.92 -16.76
C PRO A 713 -1.45 50.55 -17.38
N VAL A 714 -1.70 49.56 -16.52
CA VAL A 714 -2.04 48.19 -16.92
C VAL A 714 -3.34 48.22 -17.75
N PRO A 715 -3.38 47.61 -18.95
CA PRO A 715 -4.60 47.59 -19.77
C PRO A 715 -5.76 46.95 -19.00
N ALA A 716 -6.92 47.61 -18.98
CA ALA A 716 -8.09 47.18 -18.21
C ALA A 716 -8.59 45.75 -18.52
N GLY A 717 -8.21 45.18 -19.68
CA GLY A 717 -8.51 43.81 -20.06
C GLY A 717 -7.58 42.73 -19.47
N ALA A 718 -6.40 43.09 -18.97
CA ALA A 718 -5.43 42.13 -18.43
C ALA A 718 -5.89 41.52 -17.09
N GLN A 719 -6.66 42.27 -16.30
CA GLN A 719 -7.22 41.84 -15.01
C GLN A 719 -8.31 40.77 -15.18
N TYR A 720 -8.93 40.70 -16.37
CA TYR A 720 -9.93 39.70 -16.70
C TYR A 720 -9.31 38.46 -17.35
N ALA A 721 -8.12 38.58 -17.96
CA ALA A 721 -7.42 37.44 -18.55
C ALA A 721 -6.99 36.44 -17.49
N SER A 722 -6.37 36.87 -16.39
CA SER A 722 -5.91 35.98 -15.30
C SER A 722 -7.07 35.29 -14.57
N ALA A 723 -8.18 35.98 -14.31
CA ALA A 723 -9.36 35.36 -13.68
C ALA A 723 -10.08 34.36 -14.61
N VAL A 724 -10.11 34.62 -15.93
CA VAL A 724 -10.69 33.71 -16.92
C VAL A 724 -9.75 32.53 -17.18
N LEU A 725 -8.43 32.73 -17.17
CA LEU A 725 -7.44 31.67 -17.32
C LEU A 725 -7.41 30.73 -16.11
N VAL A 726 -7.43 31.23 -14.86
CA VAL A 726 -7.52 30.37 -13.66
C VAL A 726 -8.79 29.52 -13.64
N VAL A 727 -9.91 30.09 -14.11
CA VAL A 727 -11.16 29.34 -14.26
C VAL A 727 -11.06 28.31 -15.38
N VAL A 728 -10.45 28.66 -16.52
CA VAL A 728 -10.18 27.71 -17.63
C VAL A 728 -9.18 26.63 -17.22
N GLU A 729 -8.19 26.94 -16.39
CA GLU A 729 -7.17 26.01 -15.85
C GLU A 729 -7.82 24.99 -14.92
N ASN A 730 -8.67 25.42 -13.99
CA ASN A 730 -9.42 24.51 -13.12
C ASN A 730 -10.44 23.67 -13.91
N ILE A 731 -11.05 24.24 -14.95
CA ILE A 731 -11.96 23.52 -15.85
C ILE A 731 -11.19 22.48 -16.68
N VAL A 732 -10.02 22.83 -17.24
CA VAL A 732 -9.21 21.90 -18.05
C VAL A 732 -8.58 20.82 -17.17
N LYS A 733 -8.15 21.15 -15.94
CA LYS A 733 -7.65 20.19 -14.96
C LYS A 733 -8.73 19.14 -14.64
N GLU A 734 -9.94 19.58 -14.32
CA GLU A 734 -11.04 18.64 -14.06
C GLU A 734 -11.51 17.88 -15.31
N VAL A 735 -11.47 18.50 -16.49
CA VAL A 735 -11.82 17.84 -17.76
C VAL A 735 -10.76 16.84 -18.22
N VAL A 736 -9.50 16.97 -17.79
CA VAL A 736 -8.45 15.98 -18.06
C VAL A 736 -8.44 14.88 -17.01
N THR A 737 -8.72 15.21 -15.74
CA THR A 737 -8.77 14.24 -14.64
C THR A 737 -10.07 13.43 -14.61
N ASN A 738 -11.22 14.05 -14.93
CA ASN A 738 -12.57 13.49 -14.79
C ASN A 738 -13.42 13.67 -16.09
N GLY A 739 -12.76 13.74 -17.25
CA GLY A 739 -13.35 14.18 -18.53
C GLY A 739 -14.58 13.42 -19.03
N ASP A 740 -14.71 12.14 -18.66
CA ASP A 740 -15.81 11.30 -19.11
C ASP A 740 -17.15 11.64 -18.41
N GLU A 741 -17.12 12.33 -17.27
CA GLU A 741 -18.31 12.68 -16.48
C GLU A 741 -18.89 14.08 -16.79
N ILE A 742 -18.10 15.00 -17.35
CA ILE A 742 -18.43 16.43 -17.38
C ILE A 742 -19.23 16.85 -18.64
N THR A 743 -19.28 16.03 -19.69
CA THR A 743 -19.80 16.47 -21.01
C THR A 743 -21.25 16.05 -21.32
N THR A 744 -21.92 15.30 -20.45
CA THR A 744 -23.22 14.68 -20.76
C THR A 744 -24.44 15.46 -20.30
N ASP A 745 -24.34 16.36 -19.30
CA ASP A 745 -25.49 17.15 -18.83
C ASP A 745 -25.18 18.61 -18.45
N THR A 746 -26.13 19.50 -18.75
CA THR A 746 -26.01 20.96 -18.57
C THR A 746 -26.23 21.38 -17.11
N GLN A 747 -26.89 20.54 -16.30
CA GLN A 747 -27.16 20.80 -14.88
C GLN A 747 -25.94 20.43 -14.01
N THR A 748 -25.27 19.32 -14.33
CA THR A 748 -24.00 18.88 -13.70
C THR A 748 -22.89 19.93 -13.86
N PHE A 749 -22.78 20.52 -15.06
CA PHE A 749 -21.84 21.62 -15.33
C PHE A 749 -22.06 22.87 -14.47
N MET A 750 -23.32 23.22 -14.18
CA MET A 750 -23.66 24.38 -13.34
C MET A 750 -23.44 24.09 -11.84
N ASN A 751 -23.66 22.85 -11.38
CA ASN A 751 -23.36 22.45 -10.01
C ASN A 751 -21.85 22.40 -9.74
N PHE A 752 -21.06 21.94 -10.72
CA PHE A 752 -19.60 21.96 -10.71
C PHE A 752 -19.02 23.39 -10.57
N LEU A 753 -19.57 24.36 -11.30
CA LEU A 753 -19.20 25.78 -11.19
C LEU A 753 -19.45 26.38 -9.79
N THR A 754 -20.33 25.77 -8.99
CA THR A 754 -20.78 26.33 -7.71
C THR A 754 -20.07 25.70 -6.50
N HIS A 755 -19.62 24.44 -6.60
CA HIS A 755 -19.05 23.67 -5.47
C HIS A 755 -17.52 23.79 -5.32
N ASN A 756 -16.77 24.13 -6.38
CA ASN A 756 -15.31 24.28 -6.32
C ASN A 756 -14.82 25.58 -5.63
N VAL A 757 -15.70 26.27 -4.92
CA VAL A 757 -15.36 27.48 -4.13
C VAL A 757 -15.09 27.12 -2.66
N THR A 758 -15.41 25.91 -2.18
CA THR A 758 -15.26 25.56 -0.75
C THR A 758 -15.20 24.03 -0.52
N ALA A 759 -14.02 23.45 -0.23
CA ALA A 759 -13.89 22.16 0.46
C ALA A 759 -12.48 21.94 1.06
N ASN A 760 -12.43 21.42 2.29
CA ASN A 760 -11.25 21.02 3.06
C ASN A 760 -11.00 19.49 2.92
N THR A 761 -9.74 19.07 3.10
CA THR A 761 -9.17 17.71 2.92
C THR A 761 -9.40 16.75 4.11
N ALA A 762 -9.33 15.44 3.82
CA ALA A 762 -9.81 14.28 4.59
C ALA A 762 -8.92 13.76 5.76
N GLU A 763 -9.55 13.05 6.70
CA GLU A 763 -9.03 12.41 7.94
C GLU A 763 -9.28 10.89 7.91
N THR A 764 -8.31 10.02 7.57
CA THR A 764 -8.58 8.55 7.49
C THR A 764 -7.52 7.60 8.07
N SER A 765 -6.32 8.05 8.46
CA SER A 765 -5.21 7.11 8.78
C SER A 765 -5.13 6.62 10.23
N VAL A 766 -5.83 7.25 11.17
CA VAL A 766 -5.69 6.95 12.62
C VAL A 766 -6.68 5.89 13.10
N GLU A 767 -7.84 5.78 12.46
CA GLU A 767 -8.92 4.83 12.81
C GLU A 767 -8.52 3.37 12.48
N ASP A 768 -7.89 3.17 11.32
CA ASP A 768 -7.37 1.87 10.85
C ASP A 768 -6.38 1.21 11.81
N LEU A 769 -5.56 2.00 12.53
CA LEU A 769 -4.56 1.48 13.46
C LEU A 769 -5.18 1.01 14.77
N GLN A 770 -6.23 1.70 15.24
CA GLN A 770 -6.95 1.33 16.45
C GLN A 770 -7.70 0.01 16.26
N ASP A 771 -8.37 -0.14 15.12
CA ASP A 771 -9.09 -1.37 14.78
C ASP A 771 -8.15 -2.58 14.68
N LEU A 772 -6.93 -2.40 14.15
CA LEU A 772 -5.91 -3.45 14.10
C LEU A 772 -5.44 -3.87 15.51
N MET A 773 -5.25 -2.92 16.42
CA MET A 773 -4.81 -3.21 17.79
C MET A 773 -5.89 -3.82 18.69
N ASP A 774 -7.15 -3.48 18.42
CA ASP A 774 -8.32 -4.01 19.13
C ASP A 774 -8.85 -5.32 18.52
N SER A 775 -8.40 -5.65 17.31
CA SER A 775 -8.74 -6.90 16.65
C SER A 775 -8.15 -8.11 17.39
N ASN A 776 -8.92 -9.20 17.45
CA ASN A 776 -8.45 -10.50 17.98
C ASN A 776 -7.55 -11.23 16.96
N THR A 777 -6.60 -10.52 16.35
CA THR A 777 -5.64 -11.09 15.41
C THR A 777 -4.28 -11.35 16.06
N THR A 778 -3.44 -12.15 15.38
CA THR A 778 -2.10 -12.48 15.87
C THR A 778 -1.22 -11.23 15.85
N CYS A 779 -1.35 -10.40 14.81
CA CYS A 779 -0.66 -9.11 14.74
C CYS A 779 -1.04 -8.19 15.92
N GLY A 780 -2.33 -7.97 16.17
CA GLY A 780 -2.79 -7.10 17.27
C GLY A 780 -2.27 -7.55 18.63
N TRP A 781 -2.28 -8.86 18.88
CA TRP A 781 -1.74 -9.44 20.11
C TRP A 781 -0.22 -9.28 20.25
N GLU A 782 0.55 -9.54 19.19
CA GLU A 782 2.01 -9.38 19.22
C GLU A 782 2.43 -7.92 19.38
N LEU A 783 1.71 -6.98 18.76
CA LEU A 783 1.92 -5.55 18.93
C LEU A 783 1.66 -5.10 20.37
N LYS A 784 0.60 -5.63 21.00
CA LYS A 784 0.30 -5.37 22.41
C LYS A 784 1.43 -5.86 23.32
N ARG A 785 1.87 -7.11 23.13
CA ARG A 785 2.98 -7.68 23.93
C ARG A 785 4.29 -6.94 23.69
N MET A 786 4.54 -6.48 22.47
CA MET A 786 5.70 -5.64 22.16
C MET A 786 5.65 -4.32 22.93
N THR A 787 4.49 -3.67 22.96
CA THR A 787 4.28 -2.42 23.68
C THR A 787 4.55 -2.58 25.18
N ASP A 788 4.01 -3.63 25.81
CA ASP A 788 4.26 -3.94 27.22
C ASP A 788 5.75 -4.16 27.51
N ARG A 789 6.44 -4.88 26.61
CA ARG A 789 7.87 -5.13 26.70
C ARG A 789 8.70 -3.85 26.55
N VAL A 790 8.34 -2.95 25.64
CA VAL A 790 8.98 -1.64 25.48
C VAL A 790 8.87 -0.84 26.77
N ILE A 791 7.67 -0.74 27.33
CA ILE A 791 7.40 0.01 28.56
C ILE A 791 8.24 -0.56 29.72
N SER A 792 8.22 -1.87 29.93
CA SER A 792 9.00 -2.51 31.01
C SER A 792 10.49 -2.27 30.83
N THR A 793 11.03 -2.52 29.63
CA THR A 793 12.48 -2.45 29.36
C THR A 793 13.02 -1.03 29.58
N VAL A 794 12.34 0.00 29.07
CA VAL A 794 12.78 1.39 29.25
C VAL A 794 12.60 1.84 30.71
N SER A 795 11.55 1.38 31.39
CA SER A 795 11.33 1.67 32.81
C SER A 795 12.41 1.05 33.70
N ASP A 796 12.77 -0.21 33.45
CA ASP A 796 13.80 -0.93 34.18
C ASP A 796 15.17 -0.23 34.02
N LEU A 797 15.54 0.15 32.79
CA LEU A 797 16.76 0.91 32.54
C LEU A 797 16.79 2.24 33.31
N ARG A 798 15.67 2.97 33.35
CA ARG A 798 15.54 4.22 34.14
C ARG A 798 15.61 4.00 35.65
N ASN A 799 15.16 2.86 36.16
CA ASN A 799 15.13 2.58 37.59
C ASN A 799 16.45 1.97 38.10
N GLU A 800 17.12 1.16 37.28
CA GLU A 800 18.39 0.53 37.63
C GLU A 800 19.57 1.49 37.53
N THR A 801 19.51 2.42 36.58
CA THR A 801 20.57 3.39 36.36
C THR A 801 20.09 4.80 36.73
N ASN A 802 20.78 5.46 37.67
CA ASN A 802 20.68 6.91 37.87
C ASN A 802 21.31 7.69 36.68
N SER A 803 21.26 7.13 35.48
CA SER A 803 21.91 7.60 34.26
C SER A 803 21.20 8.81 33.66
N ALA A 804 21.95 9.62 32.91
CA ALA A 804 21.36 10.74 32.19
C ALA A 804 20.40 10.24 31.10
N VAL A 805 19.43 11.07 30.71
CA VAL A 805 18.45 10.75 29.65
C VAL A 805 19.17 10.32 28.37
N ASP A 806 20.30 10.96 28.05
CA ASP A 806 21.08 10.70 26.84
C ASP A 806 21.78 9.34 26.87
N ASP A 807 22.27 8.90 28.04
CA ASP A 807 22.82 7.55 28.24
C ASP A 807 21.76 6.48 28.01
N ILE A 808 20.55 6.72 28.50
CA ILE A 808 19.41 5.82 28.33
C ILE A 808 18.99 5.77 26.87
N ARG A 809 18.93 6.93 26.19
CA ARG A 809 18.63 7.05 24.76
C ARG A 809 19.59 6.21 23.91
N VAL A 810 20.90 6.36 24.14
CA VAL A 810 21.92 5.57 23.43
C VAL A 810 21.77 4.08 23.73
N THR A 811 21.56 3.71 25.00
CA THR A 811 21.41 2.31 25.42
C THR A 811 20.18 1.65 24.78
N VAL A 812 19.02 2.33 24.81
CA VAL A 812 17.79 1.82 24.22
C VAL A 812 17.91 1.71 22.70
N SER A 813 18.51 2.70 22.03
CA SER A 813 18.68 2.68 20.56
C SER A 813 19.52 1.50 20.06
N LYS A 814 20.39 0.94 20.90
CA LYS A 814 21.25 -0.22 20.58
C LYS A 814 20.73 -1.55 21.16
N SER A 815 19.58 -1.52 21.83
CA SER A 815 19.01 -2.69 22.47
C SER A 815 18.44 -3.67 21.45
N SER A 816 18.43 -4.96 21.80
CA SER A 816 17.81 -5.99 20.95
C SER A 816 16.33 -5.74 20.66
N LEU A 817 15.66 -5.03 21.58
CA LEU A 817 14.28 -4.60 21.46
C LEU A 817 14.07 -3.71 20.22
N VAL A 818 14.90 -2.68 20.08
CA VAL A 818 14.81 -1.72 18.96
C VAL A 818 15.32 -2.33 17.66
N LEU A 819 16.43 -3.05 17.72
CA LEU A 819 17.13 -3.53 16.53
C LEU A 819 16.49 -4.76 15.88
N TYR A 820 15.79 -5.59 16.66
CA TYR A 820 15.29 -6.88 16.18
C TYR A 820 13.85 -7.17 16.57
N ASP A 821 13.47 -6.96 17.83
CA ASP A 821 12.15 -7.40 18.32
C ASP A 821 11.02 -6.57 17.65
N ILE A 822 11.14 -5.23 17.65
CA ILE A 822 10.16 -4.32 17.01
C ILE A 822 10.09 -4.51 15.48
N PRO A 823 11.21 -4.46 14.73
CA PRO A 823 11.16 -4.66 13.27
C PRO A 823 10.52 -5.98 12.88
N ARG A 824 10.77 -7.05 13.66
CA ARG A 824 10.20 -8.37 13.41
C ARG A 824 8.71 -8.45 13.68
N VAL A 825 8.23 -7.98 14.83
CA VAL A 825 6.77 -8.00 15.10
C VAL A 825 6.02 -7.15 14.09
N THR A 826 6.53 -5.96 13.80
CA THR A 826 5.91 -5.08 12.80
C THR A 826 5.93 -5.71 11.41
N ASN A 827 7.01 -6.41 11.03
CA ASN A 827 7.06 -7.12 9.76
C ASN A 827 6.12 -8.32 9.72
N ASN A 828 6.00 -9.09 10.79
CA ASN A 828 5.12 -10.25 10.80
C ASN A 828 3.64 -9.89 10.64
N CYS A 829 3.24 -8.69 11.09
CA CYS A 829 1.92 -8.13 10.79
C CYS A 829 1.62 -8.06 9.30
N MET A 830 2.63 -7.95 8.44
CA MET A 830 2.43 -7.91 6.98
C MET A 830 1.75 -9.17 6.45
N GLY A 831 1.90 -10.33 7.08
CA GLY A 831 1.17 -11.54 6.67
C GLY A 831 -0.35 -11.36 6.73
N GLU A 832 -0.85 -10.66 7.75
CA GLU A 832 -2.27 -10.32 7.89
C GLU A 832 -2.63 -9.08 7.04
N LEU A 833 -1.76 -8.07 7.00
CA LEU A 833 -2.02 -6.83 6.26
C LEU A 833 -2.12 -7.08 4.75
N LEU A 834 -1.25 -7.92 4.18
CA LEU A 834 -1.27 -8.28 2.76
C LEU A 834 -2.50 -9.11 2.36
N HIS A 835 -3.23 -9.67 3.32
CA HIS A 835 -4.49 -10.35 3.05
C HIS A 835 -5.64 -9.36 2.82
N ASN A 836 -5.61 -8.22 3.53
CA ASN A 836 -6.73 -7.28 3.61
C ASN A 836 -6.46 -5.95 2.91
N LYS A 837 -5.20 -5.63 2.62
CA LYS A 837 -4.75 -4.36 2.01
C LYS A 837 -3.92 -4.64 0.77
N THR A 838 -3.80 -3.62 -0.10
CA THR A 838 -2.81 -3.62 -1.18
C THR A 838 -1.40 -3.68 -0.60
N GLN A 839 -0.41 -4.12 -1.40
CA GLN A 839 0.98 -4.18 -0.95
C GLN A 839 1.47 -2.82 -0.42
N GLU A 840 1.20 -1.74 -1.15
CA GLU A 840 1.55 -0.38 -0.76
C GLU A 840 0.92 0.00 0.59
N ALA A 841 -0.40 -0.13 0.73
CA ALA A 841 -1.10 0.20 1.98
C ALA A 841 -0.66 -0.68 3.17
N ALA A 842 -0.27 -1.94 2.93
CA ALA A 842 0.30 -2.81 3.95
C ALA A 842 1.66 -2.27 4.45
N PHE A 843 2.54 -1.87 3.52
CA PHE A 843 3.82 -1.24 3.86
C PHE A 843 3.64 0.10 4.58
N GLU A 844 2.70 0.95 4.15
CA GLU A 844 2.36 2.21 4.82
C GLU A 844 1.93 1.96 6.28
N THR A 845 1.06 0.97 6.48
CA THR A 845 0.56 0.59 7.81
C THR A 845 1.71 0.09 8.70
N ARG A 846 2.59 -0.78 8.18
CA ARG A 846 3.77 -1.26 8.91
C ARG A 846 4.69 -0.13 9.30
N ASP A 847 4.97 0.78 8.38
CA ASP A 847 5.89 1.90 8.62
C ASP A 847 5.29 2.90 9.62
N LEU A 848 3.97 3.11 9.59
CA LEU A 848 3.24 3.85 10.61
C LEU A 848 3.40 3.20 12.00
N ILE A 849 3.21 1.88 12.11
CA ILE A 849 3.40 1.15 13.38
C ILE A 849 4.84 1.33 13.91
N ARG A 850 5.85 1.22 13.03
CA ARG A 850 7.27 1.42 13.38
C ARG A 850 7.53 2.84 13.91
N LYS A 851 6.97 3.87 13.24
CA LYS A 851 7.04 5.26 13.69
C LYS A 851 6.39 5.44 15.07
N THR A 852 5.24 4.82 15.31
CA THR A 852 4.55 4.86 16.61
C THR A 852 5.40 4.29 17.73
N PHE A 853 6.08 3.15 17.53
CA PHE A 853 7.03 2.63 18.53
C PHE A 853 8.19 3.59 18.79
N GLY A 854 8.70 4.27 17.77
CA GLY A 854 9.70 5.33 17.92
C GLY A 854 9.26 6.45 18.85
N VAL A 855 8.03 6.95 18.65
CA VAL A 855 7.44 7.99 19.52
C VAL A 855 7.28 7.50 20.96
N ILE A 856 6.78 6.28 21.17
CA ILE A 856 6.61 5.69 22.50
C ILE A 856 7.95 5.59 23.23
N ILE A 857 8.99 5.11 22.54
CA ILE A 857 10.33 4.97 23.10
C ILE A 857 10.90 6.34 23.48
N ASP A 858 10.82 7.33 22.59
CA ASP A 858 11.32 8.68 22.84
C ASP A 858 10.65 9.30 24.07
N GLN A 859 9.32 9.21 24.18
CA GLN A 859 8.57 9.71 25.33
C GLN A 859 8.97 9.03 26.65
N LEU A 860 9.13 7.70 26.63
CA LEU A 860 9.57 6.92 27.79
C LEU A 860 11.00 7.28 28.20
N VAL A 861 11.91 7.45 27.24
CA VAL A 861 13.30 7.84 27.48
C VAL A 861 13.37 9.23 28.08
N GLU A 862 12.63 10.21 27.54
CA GLU A 862 12.66 11.59 28.01
C GLU A 862 11.98 11.74 29.38
N THR A 863 10.73 11.31 29.49
CA THR A 863 9.88 11.67 30.64
C THR A 863 9.74 10.54 31.67
N GLY A 864 10.12 9.31 31.32
CA GLY A 864 10.00 8.12 32.17
C GLY A 864 8.57 7.64 32.29
N LYS A 865 7.72 8.19 31.45
CA LYS A 865 6.28 7.99 31.42
C LYS A 865 5.89 8.00 29.94
N THR A 866 4.92 7.17 29.59
CA THR A 866 4.00 7.56 28.54
C THR A 866 3.02 8.52 29.20
N ASP A 867 2.74 9.65 28.60
CA ASP A 867 2.08 10.79 29.21
C ASP A 867 0.59 10.59 29.48
N MET A 868 0.29 9.82 30.54
CA MET A 868 -0.99 9.85 31.26
C MET A 868 -1.02 10.89 32.39
N GLY A 869 -0.11 11.88 32.42
CA GLY A 869 -0.29 13.15 33.15
C GLY A 869 -0.73 13.12 34.63
N LYS A 870 -0.66 12.00 35.34
CA LYS A 870 -0.97 11.89 36.77
C LYS A 870 0.14 11.16 37.48
N SER A 871 0.69 11.82 38.50
CA SER A 871 1.66 11.24 39.43
C SER A 871 1.11 9.96 40.04
N VAL A 872 1.79 8.84 39.82
CA VAL A 872 1.58 7.66 40.67
C VAL A 872 2.93 7.05 40.98
N SER A 873 3.18 6.82 42.27
CA SER A 873 4.42 6.25 42.79
C SER A 873 4.53 4.77 42.41
N SER A 874 5.75 4.21 42.31
CA SER A 874 6.01 2.81 41.91
C SER A 874 5.20 1.76 42.67
N ASN A 875 4.63 2.08 43.85
CA ASN A 875 3.79 1.14 44.61
C ASN A 875 2.33 1.09 44.15
N ASP A 876 1.85 2.08 43.39
CA ASP A 876 0.50 2.11 42.80
C ASP A 876 0.49 1.66 41.33
N TYR A 877 1.67 1.50 40.72
CA TYR A 877 1.85 0.98 39.35
C TYR A 877 1.26 -0.43 39.17
N MET A 878 1.23 -1.21 40.25
CA MET A 878 0.76 -2.61 40.23
C MET A 878 -0.75 -2.77 40.48
N LEU A 879 -1.43 -1.72 41.00
CA LEU A 879 -2.85 -1.77 41.37
C LEU A 879 -3.80 -1.21 40.31
N ASN A 880 -3.31 -0.51 39.29
CA ASN A 880 -4.11 -0.03 38.15
C ASN A 880 -4.02 -0.91 36.89
N ILE A 881 -3.24 -1.99 36.92
CA ILE A 881 -3.13 -2.92 35.78
C ILE A 881 -4.39 -3.79 35.65
N ALA A 882 -5.19 -3.92 36.71
CA ALA A 882 -6.35 -4.82 36.76
C ALA A 882 -7.65 -4.29 36.12
N ASP A 883 -7.68 -3.08 35.56
CA ASP A 883 -8.83 -2.51 34.81
C ASP A 883 -8.40 -1.68 33.57
N MET A 884 -7.12 -1.71 33.19
CA MET A 884 -6.56 -0.91 32.07
C MET A 884 -5.99 -1.78 30.94
N GLY A 885 -6.52 -2.99 30.78
CA GLY A 885 -6.27 -3.81 29.60
C GLY A 885 -7.07 -3.29 28.41
N LEU A 886 -6.57 -2.24 27.74
CA LEU A 886 -7.08 -1.68 26.47
C LEU A 886 -8.27 -0.68 26.53
N SER A 887 -8.46 0.06 27.63
CA SER A 887 -9.32 1.27 27.66
C SER A 887 -8.52 2.58 27.52
N VAL A 888 -7.22 2.49 27.26
CA VAL A 888 -6.30 3.64 27.25
C VAL A 888 -5.86 4.02 25.85
N LEU A 889 -6.02 3.16 24.84
CA LEU A 889 -5.87 3.61 23.45
C LEU A 889 -7.14 4.31 22.93
N SER A 890 -8.31 4.03 23.53
CA SER A 890 -9.54 4.80 23.28
C SER A 890 -9.63 6.13 24.04
N THR A 891 -8.60 6.52 24.80
CA THR A 891 -8.53 7.83 25.50
C THR A 891 -7.23 8.59 25.26
N PHE A 892 -6.44 8.23 24.24
CA PHE A 892 -5.28 8.99 23.75
C PHE A 892 -5.39 9.15 22.22
N ASP A 893 -6.31 9.98 21.73
CA ASP A 893 -5.96 11.38 21.47
C ASP A 893 -7.00 12.46 21.91
N PRO A 894 -7.11 12.82 23.19
CA PRO A 894 -7.90 13.96 23.65
C PRO A 894 -7.09 15.27 23.61
N THR A 895 -5.86 15.26 23.11
CA THR A 895 -4.99 16.46 22.97
C THR A 895 -4.77 16.89 21.53
N GLY A 896 -5.16 16.08 20.56
CA GLY A 896 -4.78 16.26 19.17
C GLY A 896 -3.27 16.10 18.95
N LEU A 897 -2.56 15.11 19.51
CA LEU A 897 -1.11 14.91 19.27
C LEU A 897 -0.82 14.03 18.05
N ALA A 898 -1.66 13.04 17.74
CA ALA A 898 -1.65 12.41 16.42
C ALA A 898 -2.14 13.39 15.35
N TYR A 899 -3.14 14.22 15.73
CA TYR A 899 -3.61 15.36 14.94
C TYR A 899 -2.59 16.53 14.84
N MET A 900 -1.76 16.80 15.86
CA MET A 900 -0.75 17.88 15.84
C MET A 900 0.53 17.43 15.11
N ALA A 901 0.87 16.14 15.18
CA ALA A 901 1.92 15.54 14.37
C ALA A 901 1.54 15.50 12.88
N SER A 902 0.25 15.39 12.55
CA SER A 902 -0.25 15.44 11.17
C SER A 902 -0.60 16.84 10.67
N GLN A 903 -0.86 17.82 11.55
CA GLN A 903 -1.37 19.14 11.14
C GLN A 903 -0.44 20.34 11.39
N PHE A 904 0.60 20.29 12.24
CA PHE A 904 1.33 21.53 12.60
C PHE A 904 2.84 21.46 12.87
N ILE A 905 3.54 20.39 12.54
CA ILE A 905 5.01 20.36 12.57
C ILE A 905 5.49 19.95 11.19
N GLN A 906 6.41 20.71 10.61
CA GLN A 906 7.10 20.27 9.40
C GLN A 906 7.62 18.84 9.63
N PRO A 907 7.60 17.95 8.63
CA PRO A 907 7.91 16.54 8.84
C PRO A 907 9.24 16.43 9.56
N THR A 908 9.33 15.72 10.68
CA THR A 908 10.62 15.48 11.32
C THR A 908 11.24 14.25 10.67
N CYS A 909 12.53 14.31 10.36
CA CYS A 909 13.29 13.18 9.85
C CYS A 909 13.39 12.16 10.99
N GLY A 910 12.48 11.17 10.98
CA GLY A 910 12.41 10.12 11.99
C GLY A 910 13.59 9.14 11.88
N PRO A 911 13.95 8.48 13.00
CA PRO A 911 15.04 7.51 13.00
C PRO A 911 14.70 6.29 12.12
N THR A 912 15.67 5.84 11.34
CA THR A 912 15.57 4.66 10.46
C THR A 912 15.79 3.33 11.19
N SER A 913 15.91 3.38 12.52
CA SER A 913 16.30 2.27 13.39
C SER A 913 15.34 1.08 13.40
N PHE A 914 14.09 1.28 13.00
CA PHE A 914 13.04 0.26 13.06
C PHE A 914 12.87 -0.57 11.77
N ILE A 915 13.74 -0.37 10.77
CA ILE A 915 13.72 -1.18 9.54
C ILE A 915 14.18 -2.62 9.83
N GLY A 916 15.15 -2.80 10.74
CA GLY A 916 15.70 -4.10 11.11
C GLY A 916 16.63 -4.70 10.05
N GLU A 917 16.93 -5.99 10.21
CA GLU A 917 17.66 -6.77 9.20
C GLU A 917 16.76 -7.08 8.01
N ILE A 918 17.32 -6.99 6.80
CA ILE A 918 16.59 -7.23 5.56
C ILE A 918 16.87 -8.65 5.05
N ASP A 919 15.82 -9.33 4.60
CA ASP A 919 15.93 -10.65 4.00
C ASP A 919 16.35 -10.57 2.52
N ASP A 920 16.93 -11.67 2.02
CA ASP A 920 17.49 -11.77 0.67
C ASP A 920 16.51 -11.34 -0.43
N GLY A 921 17.06 -10.74 -1.48
CA GLY A 921 16.31 -10.35 -2.67
C GLY A 921 17.09 -9.45 -3.63
N THR A 922 16.40 -8.98 -4.67
CA THR A 922 16.95 -7.96 -5.58
C THR A 922 17.09 -6.63 -4.83
N LEU A 923 18.04 -5.77 -5.22
CA LEU A 923 18.18 -4.46 -4.56
C LEU A 923 16.92 -3.59 -4.71
N TYR A 924 16.18 -3.75 -5.81
CA TYR A 924 14.91 -3.07 -6.05
C TYR A 924 13.86 -3.46 -5.01
N GLU A 925 13.60 -4.74 -4.84
CA GLU A 925 12.57 -5.22 -3.93
C GLU A 925 13.00 -5.15 -2.46
N ALA A 926 14.21 -5.65 -2.16
CA ALA A 926 14.69 -5.80 -0.79
C ALA A 926 15.15 -4.48 -0.18
N LEU A 927 15.95 -3.70 -0.91
CA LEU A 927 16.62 -2.49 -0.38
C LEU A 927 15.98 -1.18 -0.86
N GLY A 928 14.90 -1.24 -1.64
CA GLY A 928 14.21 -0.05 -2.15
C GLY A 928 15.07 0.77 -3.12
N LEU A 929 15.86 0.10 -3.97
CA LEU A 929 16.67 0.75 -5.00
C LEU A 929 15.77 1.58 -5.94
N LYS A 930 16.01 2.89 -6.01
CA LYS A 930 15.24 3.83 -6.84
C LYS A 930 16.17 4.74 -7.61
N THR A 931 15.84 4.98 -8.88
CA THR A 931 16.60 5.89 -9.76
C THR A 931 15.69 6.99 -10.27
N VAL A 932 16.19 8.21 -10.32
CA VAL A 932 15.51 9.36 -10.92
C VAL A 932 16.35 9.87 -12.10
N ASP A 933 15.66 10.23 -13.18
CA ASP A 933 16.21 10.55 -14.50
C ASP A 933 17.05 9.42 -15.14
N ASP A 934 17.70 9.75 -16.26
CA ASP A 934 18.37 8.78 -17.11
C ASP A 934 19.71 8.26 -16.54
N ALA A 935 20.45 9.03 -15.73
CA ALA A 935 21.86 8.69 -15.41
C ALA A 935 22.05 7.28 -14.88
N PHE A 936 21.19 6.84 -13.97
CA PHE A 936 21.33 5.56 -13.30
C PHE A 936 20.30 4.52 -13.74
N ALA A 937 19.47 4.85 -14.74
CA ALA A 937 18.43 3.96 -15.25
C ALA A 937 19.01 2.59 -15.69
N GLY A 938 18.39 1.52 -15.19
CA GLY A 938 18.86 0.15 -15.41
C GLY A 938 19.96 -0.33 -14.48
N THR A 939 20.25 0.40 -13.40
CA THR A 939 21.04 -0.13 -12.27
C THR A 939 20.27 -1.26 -11.58
N TYR A 940 20.98 -2.33 -11.21
CA TYR A 940 20.42 -3.53 -10.59
C TYR A 940 21.45 -4.21 -9.68
N GLY A 941 21.02 -5.22 -8.93
CA GLY A 941 21.91 -6.03 -8.13
C GLY A 941 21.17 -6.90 -7.12
N THR A 942 21.92 -7.48 -6.19
CA THR A 942 21.41 -8.41 -5.17
C THR A 942 21.87 -8.05 -3.77
N TRP A 943 21.01 -8.37 -2.80
CA TRP A 943 21.32 -8.41 -1.37
C TRP A 943 21.21 -9.83 -0.87
N THR A 944 22.24 -10.27 -0.15
CA THR A 944 22.22 -11.51 0.63
C THR A 944 22.54 -11.17 2.08
N LYS A 945 21.72 -11.68 3.00
CA LYS A 945 21.85 -11.47 4.44
C LYS A 945 23.08 -12.19 4.99
N SER A 946 23.35 -13.39 4.49
CA SER A 946 24.57 -14.15 4.80
C SER A 946 25.65 -13.81 3.78
N GLY A 947 26.80 -13.29 4.21
CA GLY A 947 27.81 -12.78 3.29
C GLY A 947 29.18 -12.56 3.90
N ASP A 948 29.96 -11.67 3.26
CA ASP A 948 31.35 -11.37 3.61
C ASP A 948 31.56 -9.96 4.17
N GLY A 949 30.46 -9.23 4.41
CA GLY A 949 30.46 -7.86 4.91
C GLY A 949 30.80 -6.81 3.87
N ILE A 950 30.77 -7.14 2.57
CA ILE A 950 31.20 -6.24 1.49
C ILE A 950 30.01 -5.60 0.79
N VAL A 951 30.15 -4.30 0.51
CA VAL A 951 29.36 -3.58 -0.50
C VAL A 951 30.23 -3.42 -1.75
N ASN A 952 29.88 -4.14 -2.82
CA ASN A 952 30.57 -4.10 -4.11
C ASN A 952 29.73 -3.32 -5.13
N LEU A 953 30.23 -2.15 -5.52
CA LEU A 953 29.65 -1.36 -6.60
C LEU A 953 30.48 -1.55 -7.88
N ILE A 954 29.83 -1.90 -8.98
CA ILE A 954 30.43 -2.05 -10.30
C ILE A 954 29.82 -0.98 -11.18
N PHE A 955 30.55 0.12 -11.38
CA PHE A 955 30.14 1.22 -12.25
C PHE A 955 30.38 0.85 -13.71
N GLU A 956 29.32 0.85 -14.51
CA GLU A 956 29.32 0.51 -15.94
C GLU A 956 28.92 1.75 -16.75
N SER A 957 29.90 2.46 -17.30
CA SER A 957 29.66 3.67 -18.07
C SER A 957 29.33 3.35 -19.52
N THR A 958 28.13 3.76 -19.95
CA THR A 958 27.78 3.93 -21.37
C THR A 958 27.94 5.38 -21.83
N ASP A 959 28.44 6.22 -20.92
CA ASP A 959 28.66 7.63 -21.15
C ASP A 959 29.80 7.87 -22.15
N THR A 960 29.64 8.92 -22.95
CA THR A 960 30.67 9.37 -23.90
C THR A 960 31.68 10.32 -23.26
N LYS A 961 31.49 10.66 -21.98
CA LYS A 961 32.32 11.57 -21.21
C LYS A 961 32.67 10.96 -19.86
N ASP A 962 33.82 11.36 -19.34
CA ASP A 962 34.23 11.02 -17.97
C ASP A 962 33.27 11.66 -16.97
N VAL A 963 32.99 10.92 -15.89
CA VAL A 963 32.09 11.34 -14.82
C VAL A 963 32.71 11.04 -13.47
N THR A 964 32.29 11.79 -12.45
CA THR A 964 32.58 11.45 -11.05
C THR A 964 31.25 11.14 -10.38
N VAL A 965 31.12 9.96 -9.79
CA VAL A 965 29.97 9.59 -8.96
C VAL A 965 30.29 9.93 -7.51
N VAL A 966 29.41 10.68 -6.85
CA VAL A 966 29.53 10.98 -5.42
C VAL A 966 28.63 9.99 -4.67
N VAL A 967 29.22 9.22 -3.76
CA VAL A 967 28.53 8.29 -2.88
C VAL A 967 28.31 9.00 -1.56
N HIS A 968 27.04 9.13 -1.15
CA HIS A 968 26.61 9.69 0.12
C HIS A 968 26.05 8.59 1.03
N SER A 969 26.23 8.74 2.34
CA SER A 969 25.72 7.83 3.37
C SER A 969 25.05 8.62 4.48
N GLY A 970 23.75 8.39 4.69
CA GLY A 970 22.97 9.12 5.69
C GLY A 970 22.86 10.63 5.43
N GLY A 971 23.09 11.05 4.18
CA GLY A 971 23.17 12.44 3.73
C GLY A 971 24.60 12.98 3.59
N ASP A 972 25.59 12.40 4.26
CA ASP A 972 26.96 12.90 4.22
C ASP A 972 27.75 12.34 3.03
N GLU A 973 28.60 13.16 2.40
CA GLU A 973 29.52 12.69 1.35
C GLU A 973 30.49 11.65 1.95
N TYR A 974 30.46 10.42 1.42
CA TYR A 974 31.31 9.31 1.86
C TYR A 974 32.50 9.09 0.91
N ALA A 975 32.26 9.08 -0.40
CA ALA A 975 33.31 8.84 -1.40
C ALA A 975 33.02 9.53 -2.74
N LYS A 976 34.08 9.73 -3.53
CA LYS A 976 34.00 10.13 -4.95
C LYS A 976 34.69 9.08 -5.81
N VAL A 977 34.01 8.60 -6.84
CA VAL A 977 34.51 7.56 -7.75
C VAL A 977 34.57 8.13 -9.16
N ASP A 978 35.78 8.24 -9.71
CA ASP A 978 35.97 8.67 -11.09
C ASP A 978 35.77 7.48 -12.05
N VAL A 979 34.91 7.66 -13.05
CA VAL A 979 34.57 6.65 -14.05
C VAL A 979 34.78 7.25 -15.44
N GLY A 980 35.70 6.66 -16.21
CA GLY A 980 35.98 7.10 -17.56
C GLY A 980 34.83 6.82 -18.54
N ALA A 981 34.83 7.53 -19.67
CA ALA A 981 33.88 7.29 -20.75
C ALA A 981 33.97 5.85 -21.28
N GLY A 982 32.89 5.08 -21.20
CA GLY A 982 32.86 3.68 -21.63
C GLY A 982 33.57 2.68 -20.69
N ASP A 983 34.09 3.14 -19.55
CA ASP A 983 34.85 2.31 -18.62
C ASP A 983 33.95 1.55 -17.63
N THR A 984 34.48 0.44 -17.12
CA THR A 984 33.93 -0.29 -15.97
C THR A 984 34.88 -0.16 -14.78
N VAL A 985 34.39 0.33 -13.65
CA VAL A 985 35.16 0.56 -12.42
C VAL A 985 34.49 -0.14 -11.26
N SER A 986 35.23 -0.92 -10.48
CA SER A 986 34.72 -1.53 -9.25
C SER A 986 35.20 -0.78 -8.02
N TRP A 987 34.29 -0.56 -7.07
CA TRP A 987 34.52 0.11 -5.81
C TRP A 987 33.91 -0.70 -4.66
N ASN A 988 34.66 -0.85 -3.57
CA ASN A 988 34.25 -1.64 -2.41
C ASN A 988 34.30 -0.80 -1.14
N CYS A 989 33.36 -1.07 -0.25
CA CYS A 989 33.41 -0.69 1.17
C CYS A 989 32.79 -1.80 2.01
N THR A 990 32.61 -1.58 3.31
CA THR A 990 32.07 -2.59 4.22
C THR A 990 30.65 -2.25 4.68
N ILE A 991 29.82 -3.27 4.88
CA ILE A 991 28.45 -3.10 5.40
C ILE A 991 28.47 -2.31 6.73
N PRO A 992 29.31 -2.62 7.73
CA PRO A 992 29.33 -1.86 8.99
C PRO A 992 29.68 -0.38 8.88
N GLU A 993 30.32 0.08 7.80
CA GLU A 993 30.59 1.50 7.58
C GLU A 993 29.35 2.27 7.12
N LEU A 994 28.44 1.57 6.43
CA LEU A 994 27.28 2.14 5.75
C LEU A 994 25.93 1.65 6.31
N GLU A 995 25.93 0.67 7.22
CA GLU A 995 24.72 0.05 7.75
C GLU A 995 23.81 1.07 8.44
N ASP A 996 22.51 0.78 8.37
CA ASP A 996 21.43 1.60 8.88
C ASP A 996 21.38 3.02 8.33
N ARG A 997 21.84 3.19 7.09
CA ARG A 997 21.83 4.48 6.41
C ARG A 997 21.34 4.36 4.98
N THR A 998 20.74 5.44 4.53
CA THR A 998 20.44 5.67 3.12
C THR A 998 21.76 5.83 2.36
N MET A 999 21.96 5.06 1.29
CA MET A 999 22.99 5.32 0.30
C MET A 999 22.37 6.13 -0.84
N TYR A 1000 22.96 7.28 -1.15
CA TYR A 1000 22.53 8.15 -2.23
C TYR A 1000 23.70 8.42 -3.18
N LEU A 1001 23.49 8.22 -4.48
CA LEU A 1001 24.47 8.44 -5.52
C LEU A 1001 23.99 9.57 -6.42
N ASP A 1002 24.82 10.59 -6.56
CA ASP A 1002 24.67 11.59 -7.61
C ASP A 1002 25.84 11.52 -8.59
N ARG A 1003 25.59 11.95 -9.82
CA ARG A 1003 26.59 11.94 -10.87
C ARG A 1003 26.96 13.37 -11.22
N TRP A 1004 28.22 13.71 -11.00
CA TRP A 1004 28.77 15.03 -11.28
C TRP A 1004 29.55 15.06 -12.61
N ARG A 1005 29.34 16.15 -13.37
CA ARG A 1005 30.21 16.56 -14.49
C ARG A 1005 30.60 18.02 -14.33
N PRO A 1006 31.88 18.40 -14.52
CA PRO A 1006 32.27 19.81 -14.51
C PRO A 1006 31.65 20.55 -15.72
N GLY A 1007 30.81 21.55 -15.45
CA GLY A 1007 30.27 22.45 -16.47
C GLY A 1007 31.30 23.43 -17.06
N ILE A 1008 30.91 24.23 -18.07
CA ILE A 1008 31.76 25.23 -18.75
C ILE A 1008 32.36 26.28 -17.79
N LEU A 1009 31.75 26.46 -16.60
CA LEU A 1009 32.19 27.38 -15.55
C LEU A 1009 32.72 26.68 -14.29
N GLY A 1010 32.86 25.34 -14.29
CA GLY A 1010 33.35 24.58 -13.14
C GLY A 1010 32.40 24.55 -11.92
N LEU A 1011 31.13 24.93 -12.11
CA LEU A 1011 30.11 24.84 -11.07
C LEU A 1011 29.54 23.41 -11.03
N PRO A 1012 29.36 22.82 -9.83
CA PRO A 1012 28.64 21.58 -9.69
C PRO A 1012 27.20 21.71 -10.16
N GLY A 1013 26.79 20.81 -11.05
CA GLY A 1013 25.38 20.62 -11.40
C GLY A 1013 24.98 19.19 -11.07
N THR A 1014 23.85 19.04 -10.40
CA THR A 1014 23.16 17.75 -10.17
C THR A 1014 22.39 17.27 -11.41
N GLY A 1015 22.52 17.98 -12.53
CA GLY A 1015 21.80 17.72 -13.77
C GLY A 1015 22.19 16.37 -14.36
N GLY A 1016 21.31 15.39 -14.19
CA GLY A 1016 21.20 14.22 -15.04
C GLY A 1016 20.85 12.92 -14.36
N GLY A 1017 20.59 12.92 -13.05
CA GLY A 1017 19.92 11.84 -12.34
C GLY A 1017 20.63 11.39 -11.08
N SER A 1018 19.90 10.62 -10.26
CA SER A 1018 20.40 10.08 -9.00
C SER A 1018 19.87 8.68 -8.73
N LEU A 1019 20.51 8.01 -7.78
CA LEU A 1019 20.14 6.69 -7.31
C LEU A 1019 20.10 6.69 -5.78
N LEU A 1020 19.15 5.97 -5.18
CA LEU A 1020 19.12 5.75 -3.74
C LEU A 1020 18.75 4.31 -3.40
N MET A 1021 19.23 3.81 -2.26
CA MET A 1021 18.80 2.55 -1.63
C MET A 1021 19.11 2.55 -0.12
N TRP A 1022 18.50 1.63 0.63
CA TRP A 1022 18.87 1.36 2.02
C TRP A 1022 20.10 0.45 2.12
N VAL A 1023 21.00 0.69 3.07
CA VAL A 1023 22.04 -0.29 3.43
C VAL A 1023 21.69 -0.91 4.79
N PRO A 1024 21.29 -2.20 4.82
CA PRO A 1024 20.89 -2.85 6.06
C PRO A 1024 22.09 -3.27 6.90
N ARG A 1025 21.85 -3.43 8.20
CA ARG A 1025 22.71 -4.23 9.07
C ARG A 1025 22.51 -5.72 8.79
N SER A 1026 23.51 -6.54 9.12
CA SER A 1026 23.36 -8.00 9.17
C SER A 1026 24.21 -8.63 10.27
N THR A 1027 23.61 -9.53 11.05
CA THR A 1027 24.32 -10.41 12.00
C THR A 1027 25.08 -11.55 11.32
N GLU A 1028 24.87 -11.75 10.02
CA GLU A 1028 25.55 -12.74 9.18
C GLU A 1028 26.47 -12.07 8.15
N ASP A 1029 27.00 -10.90 8.51
CA ASP A 1029 27.89 -10.02 7.74
C ASP A 1029 27.25 -9.38 6.48
N GLY A 1030 26.45 -10.12 5.72
CA GLY A 1030 25.75 -9.65 4.53
C GLY A 1030 26.64 -9.34 3.32
N HIS A 1031 26.04 -9.20 2.15
CA HIS A 1031 26.74 -8.83 0.91
C HIS A 1031 25.81 -8.08 -0.04
N ILE A 1032 26.26 -6.89 -0.48
CA ILE A 1032 25.63 -6.12 -1.55
C ILE A 1032 26.50 -6.22 -2.78
N LYS A 1033 25.91 -6.61 -3.91
CA LYS A 1033 26.53 -6.46 -5.23
C LYS A 1033 25.61 -5.65 -6.14
N MET A 1034 26.09 -4.51 -6.63
CA MET A 1034 25.30 -3.59 -7.46
C MET A 1034 26.04 -3.24 -8.75
N HIS A 1035 25.39 -3.46 -9.88
CA HIS A 1035 25.80 -3.01 -11.20
C HIS A 1035 25.23 -1.61 -11.47
N VAL A 1036 26.03 -0.58 -11.16
CA VAL A 1036 25.64 0.82 -11.30
C VAL A 1036 25.79 1.25 -12.75
N ARG A 1037 24.67 1.37 -13.46
CA ARG A 1037 24.66 1.87 -14.84
C ARG A 1037 24.87 3.38 -14.85
N ILE A 1038 25.74 3.86 -15.73
CA ILE A 1038 25.94 5.29 -15.94
C ILE A 1038 25.64 5.59 -17.40
N ASN A 1039 24.52 6.28 -17.62
CA ASN A 1039 24.00 6.62 -18.92
C ASN A 1039 24.35 8.07 -19.30
N PRO A 1040 24.52 8.38 -20.59
CA PRO A 1040 24.58 9.76 -21.07
C PRO A 1040 23.35 10.58 -20.64
N SER A 1041 23.58 11.74 -20.02
CA SER A 1041 22.59 12.83 -19.89
C SER A 1041 22.88 14.00 -20.82
#